data_AF-A0AAN6I9Y2-F1
#
_entry.id   AF-A0AAN6I9Y2-F1
#
_cell.length_a   1.000
_cell.length_b   1.000
_cell.length_c   1.000
_cell.angle_alpha   90.00
_cell.angle_beta   90.00
_cell.angle_gamma   90.00
#
_symmetry.space_group_name_H-M   'P 1'
#
loop_
_entity.id
_entity.type
_entity.pdbx_description
1 polymer ?
#
loop_
_entity_poly.entity_id
_entity_poly.type
_entity_poly.pdbx_seq_one_letter_code
_entity_poly.pdbx_strand_id
1 'polypeptide(L)'
;MTTIDTPPADYPAEITGYAEPWIASPGDTVAIKISCTEPEYKHRTVRVIQGVDLEHSPKQELEEIKAIPSGTAKGRFQLARPGSYARTEEWGAALSKDGLEVSLYFQPHLPLAKHLQAIISTLDVEQKSGFAVLITAEGAVELWVGTGKEVKVIETGFKPARRRWVSLKLTLKDDDVALSLQPLAYIAEKAAAAFNIQEKLSDKVNLSASDVLLFAGSNAESPTAAFSRVTNFFNGRIDNPQIKSLGPKGEILVKYEFARNISEDTIIDASGAGHNGMLVNAPTRAVPGFDWDGSEVDWTKAKYGYGAIHFHEDDLDDAAWDTDFTITLPEDARSGIYSVEVTSTNGKAADMVTFMVRPTPATTAKVGAKVALVLSTFTYLAYANEHLWDLDRPSSVEVGPGFDINTTLRTEDFYKLGRRSDIGLSNYDVHNDDSGVVFSSAKRPILNLRPNYVMWAFSRPRELSAESMMIGYLEREGIPYDVLNDHDLHLHGAKVLAPYNTVMTGCHPEYPTLESYNAYEHYARRGGNLMYLGGNGFYWVSALDSARPWRLEVRRGDQGVRSYTLPGGERFLSLNGTQGGLWRTRGRSSHGLFGVAFNGEGTGPGVPYKRTEAASDSALAWMFKDIPAGDLIGEFGLGGGASGDEIDSFDLASGSPENGIVVATSTGHPDDFGVAPEIVGFPILNTLGTQTNEIRSDIFYYETNAGGAVFSVGSINWYCSLGWDDYKNNVAQLTGNVIKEFLKRAEK
;
A
#
# COMPACT_ATOMS: atom_id res chain seq x y z
N MET A 1 -12.45 -9.19 19.52
CA MET A 1 -12.22 -10.65 19.36
C MET A 1 -10.71 -10.87 19.43
N THR A 2 -10.22 -11.90 20.11
CA THR A 2 -8.79 -12.04 20.43
C THR A 2 -7.97 -12.44 19.19
N THR A 3 -6.89 -11.71 18.90
CA THR A 3 -5.88 -12.04 17.85
C THR A 3 -4.85 -13.06 18.29
N ILE A 4 -4.86 -13.39 19.58
CA ILE A 4 -3.94 -14.34 20.21
C ILE A 4 -4.25 -15.75 19.72
N ASP A 5 -3.23 -16.43 19.23
CA ASP A 5 -3.30 -17.80 18.71
C ASP A 5 -2.17 -18.67 19.26
N THR A 6 -2.26 -19.97 19.06
CA THR A 6 -1.14 -20.88 19.36
C THR A 6 -0.23 -20.93 18.13
N PRO A 7 1.09 -20.73 18.27
CA PRO A 7 2.02 -20.93 17.16
C PRO A 7 1.86 -22.33 16.55
N PRO A 8 1.96 -22.49 15.22
CA PRO A 8 2.03 -23.80 14.60
C PRO A 8 3.12 -24.69 15.22
N ALA A 9 2.96 -26.01 15.12
CA ALA A 9 4.03 -26.93 15.50
C ALA A 9 5.30 -26.64 14.67
N ASP A 10 6.47 -26.72 15.32
CA ASP A 10 7.78 -26.45 14.71
C ASP A 10 7.97 -25.01 14.16
N TYR A 11 7.11 -24.06 14.55
CA TYR A 11 7.29 -22.65 14.20
C TYR A 11 8.58 -22.09 14.83
N PRO A 12 9.46 -21.42 14.06
CA PRO A 12 10.72 -20.91 14.59
C PRO A 12 10.48 -19.80 15.62
N ALA A 13 11.50 -19.52 16.44
CA ALA A 13 11.45 -18.37 17.33
C ALA A 13 11.30 -17.09 16.50
N GLU A 14 10.22 -16.34 16.72
CA GLU A 14 9.91 -15.15 15.95
C GLU A 14 9.38 -14.05 16.86
N ILE A 15 9.77 -12.82 16.54
CA ILE A 15 9.19 -11.60 17.08
C ILE A 15 9.01 -10.61 15.94
N THR A 16 7.84 -9.97 15.90
CA THR A 16 7.56 -8.87 14.98
C THR A 16 6.47 -7.96 15.56
N GLY A 17 6.29 -6.79 14.98
CA GLY A 17 5.30 -5.84 15.46
C GLY A 17 5.08 -4.64 14.55
N TYR A 18 4.14 -3.81 14.98
CA TYR A 18 3.84 -2.51 14.39
C TYR A 18 3.47 -1.50 15.47
N ALA A 19 3.59 -0.22 15.11
CA ALA A 19 3.25 0.90 15.97
C ALA A 19 1.98 1.59 15.46
N GLU A 20 1.15 2.11 16.37
CA GLU A 20 -0.05 2.87 16.04
C GLU A 20 -0.19 4.12 16.93
N PRO A 21 -0.18 5.34 16.36
CA PRO A 21 0.05 5.63 14.95
C PRO A 21 1.51 5.33 14.54
N TRP A 22 1.72 4.94 13.29
CA TRP A 22 3.05 4.75 12.72
C TRP A 22 3.78 6.06 12.38
N ILE A 23 3.07 7.19 12.34
CA ILE A 23 3.64 8.54 12.24
C ILE A 23 3.08 9.39 13.37
N ALA A 24 3.96 9.79 14.28
CA ALA A 24 3.63 10.47 15.52
C ALA A 24 4.34 11.82 15.64
N SER A 25 3.88 12.66 16.55
CA SER A 25 4.47 13.96 16.89
C SER A 25 5.07 13.90 18.31
N PRO A 26 6.05 14.75 18.65
CA PRO A 26 6.46 14.96 20.03
C PRO A 26 5.26 15.14 20.97
N GLY A 27 5.25 14.46 22.11
CA GLY A 27 4.14 14.41 23.06
C GLY A 27 3.06 13.36 22.75
N ASP A 28 2.99 12.83 21.53
CA ASP A 28 1.99 11.81 21.18
C ASP A 28 2.26 10.48 21.89
N THR A 29 1.18 9.73 22.13
CA THR A 29 1.24 8.34 22.61
C THR A 29 1.15 7.38 21.43
N VAL A 30 2.05 6.40 21.41
CA VAL A 30 2.13 5.37 20.38
C VAL A 30 1.89 4.00 21.03
N ALA A 31 0.90 3.28 20.54
CA ALA A 31 0.64 1.89 20.92
C ALA A 31 1.60 0.96 20.17
N ILE A 32 2.22 0.04 20.90
CA ILE A 32 3.13 -0.96 20.36
C ILE A 32 2.47 -2.32 20.44
N LYS A 33 2.36 -2.99 19.30
CA LYS A 33 1.67 -4.28 19.14
C LYS A 33 2.67 -5.32 18.65
N ILE A 34 2.86 -6.36 19.44
CA ILE A 34 3.90 -7.38 19.19
C ILE A 34 3.26 -8.76 19.05
N SER A 35 3.74 -9.52 18.07
CA SER A 35 3.54 -10.96 17.97
C SER A 35 4.87 -11.64 18.26
N CYS A 36 4.91 -12.47 19.30
CA CYS A 36 6.11 -13.15 19.75
C CYS A 36 5.80 -14.60 20.15
N THR A 37 6.61 -15.53 19.65
CA THR A 37 6.49 -16.96 19.99
C THR A 37 7.12 -17.30 21.34
N GLU A 38 8.07 -16.47 21.79
CA GLU A 38 8.78 -16.66 23.04
C GLU A 38 7.97 -16.13 24.24
N PRO A 39 8.12 -16.67 25.46
CA PRO A 39 7.29 -16.27 26.60
C PRO A 39 7.45 -14.81 27.05
N GLU A 40 8.60 -14.20 26.74
CA GLU A 40 9.00 -12.90 27.26
C GLU A 40 10.03 -12.23 26.34
N TYR A 41 9.95 -10.91 26.21
CA TYR A 41 10.90 -10.09 25.47
C TYR A 41 11.24 -8.80 26.21
N LYS A 42 12.44 -8.26 25.94
CA LYS A 42 12.86 -6.92 26.35
C LYS A 42 12.57 -5.92 25.26
N HIS A 43 12.32 -4.67 25.64
CA HIS A 43 12.12 -3.58 24.71
C HIS A 43 12.86 -2.30 25.15
N ARG A 44 13.33 -1.52 24.16
CA ARG A 44 13.75 -0.12 24.35
C ARG A 44 13.43 0.70 23.10
N THR A 45 13.26 2.01 23.27
CA THR A 45 13.00 2.92 22.15
C THR A 45 14.28 3.62 21.72
N VAL A 46 14.52 3.64 20.42
CA VAL A 46 15.68 4.29 19.80
C VAL A 46 15.23 5.21 18.68
N ARG A 47 15.95 6.32 18.47
CA ARG A 47 15.97 7.02 17.18
C ARG A 47 17.04 6.37 16.32
N VAL A 48 16.68 6.00 15.11
CA VAL A 48 17.58 5.36 14.15
C VAL A 48 18.28 6.46 13.36
N ILE A 49 19.59 6.57 13.55
CA ILE A 49 20.42 7.51 12.78
C ILE A 49 20.77 6.88 11.45
N GLN A 50 21.21 5.63 11.50
CA GLN A 50 21.55 4.81 10.35
C GLN A 50 21.23 3.36 10.74
N GLY A 51 20.51 2.64 9.87
CA GLY A 51 20.04 1.28 10.18
C GLY A 51 20.83 0.12 9.55
N VAL A 52 21.60 0.37 8.50
CA VAL A 52 22.26 -0.66 7.66
C VAL A 52 23.62 -1.07 8.25
N ASP A 53 23.92 -2.37 8.31
CA ASP A 53 25.26 -2.85 8.70
C ASP A 53 25.76 -3.91 7.72
N LEU A 54 26.22 -3.45 6.57
CA LEU A 54 26.80 -4.26 5.50
C LEU A 54 28.29 -3.94 5.36
N GLU A 55 29.00 -4.75 4.56
CA GLU A 55 30.35 -4.41 4.15
C GLU A 55 30.33 -3.07 3.37
N HIS A 56 31.30 -2.20 3.65
CA HIS A 56 31.40 -0.83 3.12
C HIS A 56 30.26 0.16 3.47
N SER A 57 29.16 -0.27 4.10
CA SER A 57 28.20 0.70 4.63
C SER A 57 28.79 1.45 5.82
N PRO A 58 28.23 2.63 6.18
CA PRO A 58 28.44 3.19 7.50
C PRO A 58 27.96 2.18 8.55
N LYS A 59 28.48 2.28 9.78
CA LYS A 59 28.04 1.41 10.86
C LYS A 59 26.68 1.84 11.38
N GLN A 60 25.91 0.84 11.83
CA GLN A 60 24.65 1.07 12.52
C GLN A 60 24.85 2.01 13.70
N GLU A 61 24.01 3.05 13.74
CA GLU A 61 24.02 4.06 14.78
C GLU A 61 22.59 4.29 15.29
N LEU A 62 22.40 4.03 16.59
CA LEU A 62 21.13 4.13 17.29
C LEU A 62 21.28 5.06 18.50
N GLU A 63 20.36 6.00 18.64
CA GLU A 63 20.29 6.89 19.79
C GLU A 63 19.17 6.40 20.73
N GLU A 64 19.53 5.91 21.92
CA GLU A 64 18.54 5.46 22.90
C GLU A 64 17.78 6.64 23.53
N ILE A 65 16.45 6.58 23.46
CA ILE A 65 15.56 7.61 24.02
C ILE A 65 15.26 7.27 25.48
N LYS A 66 16.22 7.57 26.35
CA LYS A 66 16.17 7.21 27.79
C LYS A 66 14.97 7.77 28.57
N ALA A 67 14.33 8.82 28.05
CA ALA A 67 13.12 9.38 28.62
C ALA A 67 11.91 8.42 28.50
N ILE A 68 11.95 7.50 27.54
CA ILE A 68 10.98 6.42 27.39
C ILE A 68 11.53 5.20 28.15
N PRO A 69 10.83 4.68 29.17
CA PRO A 69 11.32 3.54 29.94
C PRO A 69 11.50 2.29 29.06
N SER A 70 12.68 1.69 29.13
CA SER A 70 12.90 0.32 28.68
C SER A 70 12.29 -0.68 29.66
N GLY A 71 12.00 -1.89 29.20
CA GLY A 71 11.29 -2.86 30.01
C GLY A 71 11.27 -4.26 29.45
N THR A 72 10.42 -5.08 30.09
CA THR A 72 10.17 -6.48 29.74
C THR A 72 8.67 -6.68 29.65
N ALA A 73 8.22 -7.37 28.61
CA ALA A 73 6.83 -7.67 28.36
C ALA A 73 6.63 -9.17 28.05
N LYS A 74 5.41 -9.65 28.29
CA LYS A 74 5.04 -11.05 27.99
C LYS A 74 4.86 -11.22 26.49
N GLY A 75 5.48 -12.24 25.92
CA GLY A 75 5.24 -12.59 24.54
C GLY A 75 3.93 -13.35 24.37
N ARG A 76 3.26 -13.10 23.25
CA ARG A 76 2.07 -13.79 22.79
C ARG A 76 2.08 -13.81 21.27
N PHE A 77 1.68 -14.92 20.68
CA PHE A 77 1.60 -15.04 19.23
C PHE A 77 0.27 -14.47 18.75
N GLN A 78 0.35 -13.41 17.95
CA GLN A 78 -0.80 -12.74 17.37
C GLN A 78 -0.80 -12.92 15.85
N LEU A 79 -1.93 -13.41 15.32
CA LEU A 79 -2.19 -13.47 13.89
C LEU A 79 -3.07 -12.30 13.48
N ALA A 80 -2.76 -11.68 12.34
CA ALA A 80 -3.61 -10.70 11.69
C ALA A 80 -4.91 -11.36 11.18
N ARG A 81 -5.93 -10.54 10.90
CA ARG A 81 -7.27 -11.00 10.52
C ARG A 81 -7.64 -10.47 9.12
N PRO A 82 -7.06 -11.04 8.05
CA PRO A 82 -7.45 -10.68 6.70
C PRO A 82 -8.89 -11.16 6.39
N GLY A 83 -9.46 -10.59 5.33
CA GLY A 83 -10.80 -10.85 4.83
C GLY A 83 -11.69 -9.63 4.94
N SER A 84 -12.21 -9.14 3.81
CA SER A 84 -13.14 -8.02 3.76
C SER A 84 -14.59 -8.47 3.72
N TYR A 85 -15.45 -7.68 4.36
CA TYR A 85 -16.88 -7.93 4.44
C TYR A 85 -17.64 -6.65 4.77
N ALA A 86 -18.96 -6.68 4.65
CA ALA A 86 -19.83 -5.63 5.15
C ALA A 86 -20.66 -6.12 6.32
N ARG A 87 -20.84 -5.28 7.34
CA ARG A 87 -21.56 -5.59 8.58
C ARG A 87 -22.55 -4.50 8.93
N THR A 88 -23.78 -4.90 9.24
CA THR A 88 -24.81 -4.02 9.79
C THR A 88 -25.27 -4.59 11.11
N GLU A 89 -25.19 -3.80 12.19
CA GLU A 89 -25.50 -4.25 13.56
C GLU A 89 -26.99 -4.33 13.86
N GLU A 90 -27.82 -3.61 13.11
CA GLU A 90 -29.28 -3.65 13.20
C GLU A 90 -29.85 -3.40 11.80
N TRP A 91 -30.56 -4.37 11.23
CA TRP A 91 -31.18 -4.28 9.90
C TRP A 91 -32.71 -4.36 9.94
N GLY A 92 -33.31 -4.25 11.13
CA GLY A 92 -34.76 -4.39 11.32
C GLY A 92 -35.23 -5.85 11.44
N ALA A 93 -34.39 -6.75 11.97
CA ALA A 93 -34.65 -8.19 12.08
C ALA A 93 -35.97 -8.52 12.79
N ALA A 94 -36.43 -7.69 13.73
CA ALA A 94 -37.70 -7.89 14.43
C ALA A 94 -38.93 -7.98 13.51
N LEU A 95 -38.89 -7.31 12.34
CA LEU A 95 -39.98 -7.29 11.34
C LEU A 95 -39.92 -8.47 10.36
N SER A 96 -38.94 -9.38 10.51
CA SER A 96 -38.79 -10.58 9.69
C SER A 96 -39.75 -11.71 10.03
N LYS A 97 -40.44 -11.64 11.17
CA LYS A 97 -41.27 -12.74 11.71
C LYS A 97 -42.38 -13.20 10.76
N ASP A 98 -42.87 -12.30 9.91
CA ASP A 98 -43.92 -12.59 8.91
C ASP A 98 -43.37 -13.19 7.60
N GLY A 99 -42.05 -13.40 7.53
CA GLY A 99 -41.29 -13.85 6.37
C GLY A 99 -40.47 -12.73 5.72
N LEU A 100 -39.54 -13.12 4.85
CA LEU A 100 -38.60 -12.24 4.17
C LEU A 100 -38.52 -12.53 2.68
N GLU A 101 -38.33 -11.47 1.90
CA GLU A 101 -37.79 -11.52 0.54
C GLU A 101 -36.42 -10.83 0.53
N VAL A 102 -35.40 -11.53 0.06
CA VAL A 102 -34.02 -11.06 -0.07
C VAL A 102 -33.67 -11.06 -1.55
N SER A 103 -33.08 -9.98 -2.05
CA SER A 103 -32.62 -9.89 -3.43
C SER A 103 -31.29 -9.15 -3.52
N LEU A 104 -30.37 -9.65 -4.34
CA LEU A 104 -29.10 -9.01 -4.66
C LEU A 104 -28.55 -9.55 -5.97
N TYR A 105 -27.50 -8.93 -6.50
CA TYR A 105 -26.66 -9.51 -7.54
C TYR A 105 -25.31 -9.89 -6.95
N PHE A 106 -24.77 -11.03 -7.37
CA PHE A 106 -23.40 -11.42 -7.02
C PHE A 106 -22.62 -11.89 -8.25
N GLN A 107 -21.30 -11.72 -8.21
CA GLN A 107 -20.38 -12.14 -9.26
C GLN A 107 -19.15 -12.79 -8.60
N PRO A 108 -19.01 -14.13 -8.63
CA PRO A 108 -17.86 -14.78 -8.01
C PRO A 108 -16.61 -14.61 -8.87
N HIS A 109 -15.49 -14.23 -8.27
CA HIS A 109 -14.18 -14.17 -8.93
C HIS A 109 -13.31 -15.39 -8.61
N LEU A 110 -13.56 -16.07 -7.49
CA LEU A 110 -12.95 -17.35 -7.13
C LEU A 110 -14.00 -18.39 -6.71
N PRO A 111 -14.82 -18.92 -7.64
CA PRO A 111 -15.89 -19.87 -7.28
C PRO A 111 -15.38 -21.21 -6.70
N LEU A 112 -14.10 -21.56 -6.87
CA LEU A 112 -13.47 -22.79 -6.35
C LEU A 112 -12.36 -22.48 -5.33
N ALA A 113 -12.69 -21.72 -4.28
CA ALA A 113 -11.72 -21.27 -3.27
C ALA A 113 -11.26 -22.36 -2.27
N LYS A 114 -11.76 -23.60 -2.38
CA LYS A 114 -11.49 -24.72 -1.45
C LYS A 114 -11.96 -24.49 0.00
N HIS A 115 -12.70 -23.43 0.26
CA HIS A 115 -13.42 -23.17 1.50
C HIS A 115 -14.84 -22.63 1.19
N LEU A 116 -15.68 -22.51 2.22
CA LEU A 116 -17.02 -21.92 2.09
C LEU A 116 -16.94 -20.40 1.91
N GLN A 117 -17.80 -19.84 1.06
CA GLN A 117 -17.81 -18.41 0.74
C GLN A 117 -19.22 -17.83 0.90
N ALA A 118 -19.47 -17.09 1.96
CA ALA A 118 -20.78 -16.54 2.27
C ALA A 118 -21.07 -15.26 1.48
N ILE A 119 -22.11 -15.28 0.64
CA ILE A 119 -22.56 -14.11 -0.12
C ILE A 119 -23.33 -13.16 0.81
N ILE A 120 -24.26 -13.71 1.59
CA ILE A 120 -25.06 -13.01 2.59
C ILE A 120 -25.37 -13.95 3.76
N SER A 121 -25.32 -13.44 4.99
CA SER A 121 -25.62 -14.23 6.18
C SER A 121 -26.27 -13.40 7.29
N THR A 122 -27.30 -13.97 7.88
CA THR A 122 -27.88 -13.62 9.19
C THR A 122 -27.90 -14.83 10.13
N LEU A 123 -27.23 -15.92 9.73
CA LEU A 123 -27.33 -17.21 10.38
C LEU A 123 -26.68 -17.19 11.77
N ASP A 124 -27.48 -17.47 12.78
CA ASP A 124 -27.04 -17.81 14.13
C ASP A 124 -27.20 -19.34 14.29
N VAL A 125 -26.06 -20.04 14.33
CA VAL A 125 -26.02 -21.50 14.41
C VAL A 125 -26.44 -22.01 15.80
N GLU A 126 -26.18 -21.23 16.86
CA GLU A 126 -26.51 -21.63 18.23
C GLU A 126 -28.02 -21.55 18.47
N GLN A 127 -28.65 -20.46 18.01
CA GLN A 127 -30.10 -20.28 18.04
C GLN A 127 -30.82 -21.01 16.90
N LYS A 128 -30.05 -21.52 15.92
CA LYS A 128 -30.53 -22.22 14.73
C LYS A 128 -31.56 -21.36 14.02
N SER A 129 -31.19 -20.12 13.77
CA SER A 129 -32.07 -19.07 13.25
C SER A 129 -31.41 -18.23 12.19
N GLY A 130 -32.21 -17.56 11.36
CA GLY A 130 -31.72 -16.78 10.23
C GLY A 130 -31.39 -17.67 9.03
N PHE A 131 -30.58 -17.15 8.12
CA PHE A 131 -30.19 -17.86 6.91
C PHE A 131 -28.79 -17.46 6.45
N ALA A 132 -28.17 -18.29 5.61
CA ALA A 132 -26.98 -17.95 4.85
C ALA A 132 -27.12 -18.46 3.41
N VAL A 133 -26.69 -17.65 2.44
CA VAL A 133 -26.46 -18.12 1.06
C VAL A 133 -24.96 -18.05 0.80
N LEU A 134 -24.39 -19.18 0.39
CA LEU A 134 -22.94 -19.33 0.24
C LEU A 134 -22.57 -20.20 -0.94
N ILE A 135 -21.29 -20.18 -1.32
CA ILE A 135 -20.67 -21.09 -2.29
C ILE A 135 -19.83 -22.11 -1.52
N THR A 136 -19.98 -23.40 -1.86
CA THR A 136 -19.24 -24.50 -1.24
C THR A 136 -17.78 -24.54 -1.71
N ALA A 137 -16.95 -25.35 -1.05
CA ALA A 137 -15.58 -25.61 -1.51
C ALA A 137 -15.54 -26.22 -2.93
N GLU A 138 -16.59 -26.94 -3.34
CA GLU A 138 -16.80 -27.52 -4.67
C GLU A 138 -17.43 -26.56 -5.68
N GLY A 139 -17.69 -25.32 -5.26
CA GLY A 139 -18.18 -24.23 -6.09
C GLY A 139 -19.68 -24.26 -6.38
N ALA A 140 -20.48 -24.95 -5.57
CA ALA A 140 -21.93 -24.96 -5.69
C ALA A 140 -22.58 -23.99 -4.70
N VAL A 141 -23.69 -23.35 -5.07
CA VAL A 141 -24.44 -22.51 -4.14
C VAL A 141 -25.26 -23.39 -3.18
N GLU A 142 -25.28 -23.03 -1.91
CA GLU A 142 -26.14 -23.62 -0.90
C GLU A 142 -26.93 -22.53 -0.17
N LEU A 143 -28.09 -22.94 0.34
CA LEU A 143 -28.90 -22.15 1.26
C LEU A 143 -28.98 -22.89 2.60
N TRP A 144 -28.56 -22.23 3.66
CA TRP A 144 -28.67 -22.71 5.03
C TRP A 144 -29.77 -21.92 5.73
N VAL A 145 -30.71 -22.62 6.37
CA VAL A 145 -31.90 -22.01 7.00
C VAL A 145 -32.09 -22.55 8.41
N GLY A 146 -32.12 -21.66 9.39
CA GLY A 146 -32.45 -22.02 10.76
C GLY A 146 -33.94 -22.32 10.95
N THR A 147 -34.28 -23.40 11.65
CA THR A 147 -35.68 -23.78 11.97
C THR A 147 -35.97 -23.72 13.48
N GLY A 148 -35.01 -23.25 14.28
CA GLY A 148 -35.02 -23.33 15.74
C GLY A 148 -34.72 -24.74 16.29
N LYS A 149 -34.81 -25.78 15.46
CA LYS A 149 -34.46 -27.17 15.81
C LYS A 149 -33.15 -27.62 15.18
N GLU A 150 -32.90 -27.22 13.95
CA GLU A 150 -31.67 -27.46 13.19
C GLU A 150 -31.37 -26.31 12.23
N VAL A 151 -30.19 -26.34 11.60
CA VAL A 151 -29.90 -25.57 10.40
C VAL A 151 -30.08 -26.51 9.22
N LYS A 152 -31.15 -26.29 8.45
CA LYS A 152 -31.44 -27.06 7.25
C LYS A 152 -30.56 -26.58 6.10
N VAL A 153 -29.82 -27.50 5.49
CA VAL A 153 -29.04 -27.26 4.28
C VAL A 153 -29.88 -27.66 3.06
N ILE A 154 -29.99 -26.75 2.10
CA ILE A 154 -30.63 -26.96 0.81
C ILE A 154 -29.54 -26.88 -0.26
N GLU A 155 -29.17 -28.03 -0.79
CA GLU A 155 -28.18 -28.18 -1.86
C GLU A 155 -28.80 -27.81 -3.21
N THR A 156 -28.26 -26.81 -3.89
CA THR A 156 -28.80 -26.38 -5.19
C THR A 156 -28.17 -27.09 -6.38
N GLY A 157 -26.92 -27.54 -6.23
CA GLY A 157 -26.08 -28.01 -7.34
C GLY A 157 -25.74 -26.92 -8.37
N PHE A 158 -26.18 -25.68 -8.18
CA PHE A 158 -25.93 -24.58 -9.09
C PHE A 158 -24.50 -24.07 -8.92
N LYS A 159 -23.70 -24.12 -10.00
CA LYS A 159 -22.32 -23.64 -10.02
C LYS A 159 -22.23 -22.32 -10.79
N PRO A 160 -22.09 -21.17 -10.12
CA PRO A 160 -21.98 -19.89 -10.80
C PRO A 160 -20.66 -19.81 -11.57
N ALA A 161 -20.70 -19.24 -12.77
CA ALA A 161 -19.51 -19.06 -13.59
C ALA A 161 -18.64 -17.91 -13.05
N ARG A 162 -17.31 -18.09 -13.11
CA ARG A 162 -16.32 -17.07 -12.74
C ARG A 162 -16.58 -15.78 -13.54
N ARG A 163 -16.62 -14.64 -12.84
CA ARG A 163 -16.80 -13.29 -13.41
C ARG A 163 -18.08 -13.15 -14.24
N ARG A 164 -19.17 -13.83 -13.84
CA ARG A 164 -20.52 -13.67 -14.41
C ARG A 164 -21.51 -13.29 -13.31
N TRP A 165 -22.36 -12.31 -13.61
CA TRP A 165 -23.38 -11.84 -12.67
C TRP A 165 -24.52 -12.84 -12.55
N VAL A 166 -24.98 -13.06 -11.32
CA VAL A 166 -26.13 -13.87 -10.97
C VAL A 166 -27.08 -13.01 -10.13
N SER A 167 -28.32 -12.89 -10.57
CA SER A 167 -29.40 -12.35 -9.76
C SER A 167 -29.86 -13.42 -8.77
N LEU A 168 -29.81 -13.10 -7.48
CA LEU A 168 -30.30 -13.93 -6.39
C LEU A 168 -31.62 -13.38 -5.88
N LYS A 169 -32.62 -14.26 -5.72
CA LYS A 169 -33.85 -13.95 -5.01
C LYS A 169 -34.22 -15.09 -4.07
N LEU A 170 -34.35 -14.80 -2.78
CA LEU A 170 -34.71 -15.75 -1.74
C LEU A 170 -36.00 -15.29 -1.05
N THR A 171 -36.94 -16.21 -0.86
CA THR A 171 -38.19 -16.00 -0.12
C THR A 171 -38.25 -17.02 1.01
N LEU A 172 -38.43 -16.56 2.24
CA LEU A 172 -38.59 -17.39 3.43
C LEU A 172 -39.91 -17.00 4.12
N LYS A 173 -40.87 -17.91 4.21
CA LYS A 173 -42.15 -17.64 4.88
C LYS A 173 -42.74 -18.90 5.51
N ASP A 174 -43.04 -18.84 6.80
CA ASP A 174 -43.52 -20.00 7.56
C ASP A 174 -42.59 -21.22 7.32
N ASP A 175 -43.08 -22.28 6.71
CA ASP A 175 -42.33 -23.49 6.33
C ASP A 175 -41.98 -23.53 4.82
N ASP A 176 -42.34 -22.49 4.06
CA ASP A 176 -42.06 -22.40 2.63
C ASP A 176 -40.77 -21.62 2.36
N VAL A 177 -39.86 -22.25 1.62
CA VAL A 177 -38.59 -21.68 1.18
C VAL A 177 -38.53 -21.69 -0.34
N ALA A 178 -38.16 -20.56 -0.94
CA ALA A 178 -37.93 -20.49 -2.38
C ALA A 178 -36.64 -19.72 -2.69
N LEU A 179 -35.80 -20.28 -3.56
CA LEU A 179 -34.57 -19.65 -4.03
C LEU A 179 -34.53 -19.67 -5.56
N SER A 180 -34.24 -18.50 -6.13
CA SER A 180 -34.01 -18.29 -7.56
C SER A 180 -32.60 -17.74 -7.78
N LEU A 181 -31.85 -18.40 -8.65
CA LEU A 181 -30.52 -18.00 -9.09
C LEU A 181 -30.56 -17.86 -10.61
N GLN A 182 -30.51 -16.63 -11.09
CA GLN A 182 -30.63 -16.29 -12.50
C GLN A 182 -29.30 -15.71 -13.01
N PRO A 183 -28.49 -16.50 -13.73
CA PRO A 183 -27.34 -15.97 -14.48
C PRO A 183 -27.79 -14.89 -15.46
N LEU A 184 -27.02 -13.79 -15.54
CA LEU A 184 -27.22 -12.75 -16.54
C LEU A 184 -26.40 -13.04 -17.79
N ALA A 185 -26.89 -12.61 -18.95
CA ALA A 185 -26.15 -12.68 -20.19
C ALA A 185 -24.97 -11.71 -20.14
N TYR A 186 -23.82 -12.11 -20.69
CA TYR A 186 -22.64 -11.26 -20.77
C TYR A 186 -22.38 -10.85 -22.22
N ILE A 187 -22.72 -9.60 -22.57
CA ILE A 187 -22.64 -9.09 -23.94
C ILE A 187 -23.50 -9.98 -24.88
N ALA A 188 -22.87 -10.88 -25.64
CA ALA A 188 -23.53 -11.83 -26.54
C ALA A 188 -23.47 -13.28 -26.03
N GLU A 189 -22.74 -13.54 -24.94
CA GLU A 189 -22.66 -14.84 -24.29
C GLU A 189 -24.02 -15.19 -23.68
N LYS A 190 -24.56 -16.34 -24.09
CA LYS A 190 -25.82 -16.85 -23.54
C LYS A 190 -25.64 -17.18 -22.06
N ALA A 191 -26.52 -16.65 -21.23
CA ALA A 191 -26.61 -16.99 -19.82
C ALA A 191 -26.80 -18.51 -19.60
N ALA A 192 -26.17 -19.05 -18.55
CA ALA A 192 -26.43 -20.40 -18.09
C ALA A 192 -27.90 -20.56 -17.64
N ALA A 193 -28.36 -21.81 -17.52
CA ALA A 193 -29.72 -22.09 -17.09
C ALA A 193 -29.97 -21.54 -15.68
N ALA A 194 -31.13 -20.92 -15.49
CA ALA A 194 -31.57 -20.48 -14.18
C ALA A 194 -31.86 -21.68 -13.27
N PHE A 195 -31.52 -21.55 -12.00
CA PHE A 195 -31.93 -22.50 -10.97
C PHE A 195 -33.09 -21.90 -10.16
N ASN A 196 -34.14 -22.70 -9.95
CA ASN A 196 -35.27 -22.32 -9.12
C ASN A 196 -35.67 -23.53 -8.27
N ILE A 197 -35.81 -23.31 -6.96
CA ILE A 197 -36.35 -24.29 -6.04
C ILE A 197 -37.47 -23.66 -5.21
N GLN A 198 -38.48 -24.46 -4.93
CA GLN A 198 -39.48 -24.18 -3.92
C GLN A 198 -39.61 -25.45 -3.07
N GLU A 199 -39.26 -25.36 -1.81
CA GLU A 199 -39.24 -26.47 -0.87
C GLU A 199 -40.12 -26.12 0.33
N LYS A 200 -40.88 -27.12 0.80
CA LYS A 200 -41.66 -27.02 2.03
C LYS A 200 -40.94 -27.81 3.11
N LEU A 201 -40.46 -27.10 4.12
CA LEU A 201 -39.72 -27.68 5.24
C LEU A 201 -40.65 -28.42 6.20
N SER A 202 -40.09 -29.33 7.00
CA SER A 202 -40.84 -30.02 8.07
C SER A 202 -41.17 -29.11 9.25
N ASP A 203 -40.36 -28.07 9.46
CA ASP A 203 -40.47 -27.11 10.53
C ASP A 203 -40.47 -25.69 9.95
N LYS A 204 -41.10 -24.75 10.67
CA LYS A 204 -41.09 -23.35 10.27
C LYS A 204 -39.67 -22.78 10.30
N VAL A 205 -39.36 -21.93 9.34
CA VAL A 205 -38.17 -21.09 9.34
C VAL A 205 -38.21 -20.21 10.60
N ASN A 206 -37.10 -20.22 11.33
CA ASN A 206 -36.89 -19.39 12.49
C ASN A 206 -36.04 -18.18 12.09
N LEU A 207 -36.67 -17.02 11.90
CA LEU A 207 -35.98 -15.79 11.52
C LEU A 207 -35.56 -14.92 12.72
N SER A 208 -35.86 -15.32 13.96
CA SER A 208 -35.49 -14.53 15.15
C SER A 208 -34.05 -14.79 15.58
N ALA A 209 -33.15 -13.84 15.85
CA ALA A 209 -33.02 -12.43 15.47
C ALA A 209 -31.52 -12.13 15.66
N SER A 210 -30.68 -12.56 14.72
CA SER A 210 -29.38 -11.91 14.61
C SER A 210 -29.65 -10.52 14.04
N ASP A 211 -29.50 -9.49 14.88
CA ASP A 211 -29.53 -8.10 14.40
C ASP A 211 -28.31 -7.80 13.51
N VAL A 212 -27.33 -8.71 13.47
CA VAL A 212 -26.20 -8.65 12.57
C VAL A 212 -26.55 -9.22 11.19
N LEU A 213 -26.43 -8.38 10.18
CA LEU A 213 -26.42 -8.76 8.77
C LEU A 213 -24.99 -8.65 8.21
N LEU A 214 -24.54 -9.72 7.57
CA LEU A 214 -23.24 -9.79 6.90
C LEU A 214 -23.40 -9.97 5.40
N PHE A 215 -22.57 -9.25 4.64
CA PHE A 215 -22.28 -9.55 3.23
C PHE A 215 -20.82 -9.96 3.10
N ALA A 216 -20.55 -10.91 2.20
CA ALA A 216 -19.21 -11.44 1.96
C ALA A 216 -18.53 -12.09 3.19
N GLY A 217 -19.31 -12.62 4.13
CA GLY A 217 -18.80 -13.32 5.31
C GLY A 217 -19.93 -13.90 6.17
N SER A 218 -19.56 -14.74 7.13
CA SER A 218 -20.50 -15.39 8.05
C SER A 218 -19.88 -15.62 9.43
N ASN A 219 -20.69 -15.62 10.49
CA ASN A 219 -20.29 -16.13 11.81
C ASN A 219 -20.54 -17.64 11.95
N ALA A 220 -20.99 -18.32 10.89
CA ALA A 220 -21.12 -19.77 10.85
C ALA A 220 -19.89 -20.38 10.18
N GLU A 221 -19.15 -21.23 10.90
CA GLU A 221 -18.07 -22.05 10.31
C GLU A 221 -18.68 -23.19 9.48
N SER A 222 -19.73 -23.82 9.99
CA SER A 222 -20.49 -24.89 9.34
C SER A 222 -21.98 -24.80 9.72
N PRO A 223 -22.87 -25.65 9.18
CA PRO A 223 -24.28 -25.68 9.60
C PRO A 223 -24.47 -26.02 11.09
N THR A 224 -23.46 -26.61 11.73
CA THR A 224 -23.53 -27.10 13.11
C THR A 224 -22.54 -26.43 14.06
N ALA A 225 -21.64 -25.58 13.55
CA ALA A 225 -20.65 -24.87 14.33
C ALA A 225 -20.68 -23.36 14.04
N ALA A 226 -20.85 -22.56 15.09
CA ALA A 226 -20.59 -21.14 15.06
C ALA A 226 -19.07 -20.88 15.09
N PHE A 227 -18.66 -19.76 14.52
CA PHE A 227 -17.32 -19.22 14.64
C PHE A 227 -17.36 -17.95 15.49
N SER A 228 -16.34 -17.73 16.30
CA SER A 228 -16.27 -16.58 17.22
C SER A 228 -16.07 -15.23 16.53
N ARG A 229 -15.90 -15.25 15.19
CA ARG A 229 -15.65 -14.10 14.32
C ARG A 229 -16.22 -14.34 12.93
N VAL A 230 -16.21 -13.30 12.10
CA VAL A 230 -16.54 -13.45 10.68
C VAL A 230 -15.48 -14.33 10.01
N THR A 231 -15.94 -15.30 9.24
CA THR A 231 -15.17 -16.26 8.44
C THR A 231 -15.91 -16.49 7.12
N ASN A 232 -15.43 -17.43 6.31
CA ASN A 232 -16.04 -17.85 5.06
C ASN A 232 -16.22 -16.66 4.09
N PHE A 233 -15.14 -15.91 3.88
CA PHE A 233 -15.15 -14.69 3.08
C PHE A 233 -15.48 -14.97 1.62
N PHE A 234 -16.23 -14.09 0.98
CA PHE A 234 -16.58 -14.23 -0.44
C PHE A 234 -15.57 -13.49 -1.31
N ASN A 235 -15.00 -14.20 -2.30
CA ASN A 235 -14.14 -13.63 -3.32
C ASN A 235 -14.97 -13.25 -4.54
N GLY A 236 -15.44 -12.00 -4.58
CA GLY A 236 -16.30 -11.53 -5.67
C GLY A 236 -17.11 -10.28 -5.33
N ARG A 237 -17.96 -9.88 -6.27
CA ARG A 237 -18.73 -8.64 -6.18
C ARG A 237 -20.14 -8.87 -5.71
N ILE A 238 -20.66 -7.94 -4.91
CA ILE A 238 -22.08 -7.88 -4.51
C ILE A 238 -22.62 -6.51 -4.90
N ASP A 239 -23.84 -6.48 -5.44
CA ASP A 239 -24.52 -5.27 -5.91
C ASP A 239 -26.01 -5.29 -5.56
N ASN A 240 -26.56 -4.10 -5.30
CA ASN A 240 -27.96 -3.80 -5.06
C ASN A 240 -28.70 -4.74 -4.07
N PRO A 241 -28.14 -5.00 -2.86
CA PRO A 241 -28.80 -5.86 -1.90
C PRO A 241 -30.00 -5.17 -1.23
N GLN A 242 -31.09 -5.92 -1.12
CA GLN A 242 -32.35 -5.50 -0.52
C GLN A 242 -32.97 -6.63 0.29
N ILE A 243 -33.55 -6.29 1.45
CA ILE A 243 -34.37 -7.18 2.26
C ILE A 243 -35.73 -6.53 2.52
N LYS A 244 -36.81 -7.25 2.26
CA LYS A 244 -38.21 -6.84 2.46
C LYS A 244 -38.90 -7.81 3.42
N SER A 245 -39.78 -7.29 4.28
CA SER A 245 -40.71 -8.10 5.05
C SER A 245 -41.85 -8.59 4.16
N LEU A 246 -42.32 -9.82 4.39
CA LEU A 246 -43.52 -10.38 3.77
C LEU A 246 -44.78 -10.18 4.62
N GLY A 247 -44.68 -9.34 5.66
CA GLY A 247 -45.82 -8.90 6.46
C GLY A 247 -46.80 -8.03 5.67
N PRO A 248 -47.95 -7.66 6.28
CA PRO A 248 -49.08 -7.03 5.58
C PRO A 248 -48.74 -5.73 4.84
N LYS A 249 -47.72 -5.01 5.30
CA LYS A 249 -47.27 -3.74 4.70
C LYS A 249 -46.17 -3.90 3.65
N GLY A 250 -45.50 -5.05 3.59
CA GLY A 250 -44.38 -5.27 2.65
C GLY A 250 -43.21 -4.30 2.85
N GLU A 251 -42.88 -3.94 4.10
CA GLU A 251 -41.87 -2.93 4.43
C GLU A 251 -40.48 -3.34 3.91
N ILE A 252 -39.76 -2.39 3.28
CA ILE A 252 -38.34 -2.58 2.95
C ILE A 252 -37.56 -2.40 4.25
N LEU A 253 -36.92 -3.47 4.72
CA LEU A 253 -36.15 -3.45 5.96
C LEU A 253 -34.80 -2.77 5.73
N VAL A 254 -34.12 -3.15 4.65
CA VAL A 254 -32.88 -2.50 4.19
C VAL A 254 -32.80 -2.50 2.67
N LYS A 255 -32.18 -1.46 2.11
CA LYS A 255 -31.80 -1.38 0.71
C LYS A 255 -30.46 -0.65 0.61
N TYR A 256 -29.36 -1.38 0.43
CA TYR A 256 -28.05 -0.72 0.40
C TYR A 256 -27.71 -0.20 -0.99
N GLU A 257 -27.38 1.08 -1.07
CA GLU A 257 -26.91 1.73 -2.29
C GLU A 257 -25.40 1.94 -2.21
N PHE A 258 -24.64 0.92 -2.61
CA PHE A 258 -23.17 0.95 -2.55
C PHE A 258 -22.52 1.98 -3.49
N ALA A 259 -23.27 2.58 -4.42
CA ALA A 259 -22.79 3.71 -5.21
C ALA A 259 -22.73 5.03 -4.42
N ARG A 260 -23.33 5.09 -3.23
CA ARG A 260 -23.30 6.28 -2.35
C ARG A 260 -22.10 6.22 -1.43
N ASN A 261 -21.50 7.40 -1.20
CA ASN A 261 -20.33 7.58 -0.36
C ASN A 261 -19.21 6.58 -0.66
N ILE A 262 -18.90 6.39 -1.95
CA ILE A 262 -17.87 5.44 -2.42
C ILE A 262 -16.52 5.63 -1.72
N SER A 263 -16.19 6.86 -1.34
CA SER A 263 -14.94 7.19 -0.64
C SER A 263 -14.92 6.81 0.84
N GLU A 264 -16.04 6.36 1.42
CA GLU A 264 -16.18 6.03 2.85
C GLU A 264 -16.29 4.51 3.06
N ASP A 265 -16.08 4.05 4.30
CA ASP A 265 -16.33 2.65 4.68
C ASP A 265 -17.80 2.39 5.03
N THR A 266 -18.68 3.39 4.93
CA THR A 266 -20.11 3.22 5.23
C THR A 266 -20.88 2.72 3.99
N ILE A 267 -21.78 1.75 4.18
CA ILE A 267 -22.81 1.37 3.21
C ILE A 267 -24.16 1.98 3.60
N ILE A 268 -24.72 2.79 2.70
CA ILE A 268 -25.91 3.60 3.01
C ILE A 268 -27.19 2.80 2.79
N ASP A 269 -28.03 2.75 3.82
CA ASP A 269 -29.39 2.23 3.73
C ASP A 269 -30.34 3.29 3.15
N ALA A 270 -30.85 3.00 1.95
CA ALA A 270 -31.80 3.82 1.21
C ALA A 270 -33.27 3.41 1.45
N SER A 271 -33.55 2.49 2.37
CA SER A 271 -34.92 2.11 2.75
C SER A 271 -35.67 3.23 3.47
N GLY A 272 -34.93 4.12 4.14
CA GLY A 272 -35.45 5.14 5.05
C GLY A 272 -35.45 4.72 6.53
N ALA A 273 -35.02 3.49 6.86
CA ALA A 273 -34.93 2.99 8.22
C ALA A 273 -33.63 3.40 8.94
N GLY A 274 -32.58 3.79 8.19
CA GLY A 274 -31.33 4.30 8.76
C GLY A 274 -30.37 3.22 9.24
N HIS A 275 -30.56 1.99 8.76
CA HIS A 275 -29.75 0.82 9.10
C HIS A 275 -28.46 0.78 8.27
N ASN A 276 -27.63 1.83 8.36
CA ASN A 276 -26.36 1.88 7.65
C ASN A 276 -25.40 0.80 8.16
N GLY A 277 -24.62 0.22 7.25
CA GLY A 277 -23.58 -0.75 7.58
C GLY A 277 -22.17 -0.17 7.46
N MET A 278 -21.18 -0.96 7.86
CA MET A 278 -19.76 -0.64 7.81
C MET A 278 -19.01 -1.72 7.02
N LEU A 279 -18.05 -1.30 6.22
CA LEU A 279 -17.09 -2.14 5.54
C LEU A 279 -15.89 -2.38 6.45
N VAL A 280 -15.42 -3.62 6.46
CA VAL A 280 -14.27 -4.05 7.26
C VAL A 280 -13.17 -4.52 6.31
N ASN A 281 -11.92 -4.17 6.62
CA ASN A 281 -10.74 -4.46 5.82
C ASN A 281 -10.74 -3.87 4.39
N ALA A 282 -11.42 -2.74 4.19
CA ALA A 282 -11.31 -1.92 2.97
C ALA A 282 -11.56 -2.69 1.64
N PRO A 283 -12.71 -3.38 1.47
CA PRO A 283 -13.05 -3.99 0.19
C PRO A 283 -13.08 -2.94 -0.93
N THR A 284 -12.72 -3.36 -2.15
CA THR A 284 -12.56 -2.44 -3.28
C THR A 284 -13.91 -1.88 -3.75
N ARG A 285 -14.09 -0.57 -3.58
CA ARG A 285 -15.22 0.20 -4.11
C ARG A 285 -14.86 0.86 -5.45
N ALA A 286 -15.81 1.59 -6.05
CA ALA A 286 -15.67 2.18 -7.39
C ALA A 286 -15.37 1.11 -8.46
N VAL A 287 -16.13 0.02 -8.44
CA VAL A 287 -16.03 -1.07 -9.42
C VAL A 287 -17.33 -1.23 -10.21
N PRO A 288 -17.26 -1.67 -11.48
CA PRO A 288 -18.43 -1.98 -12.31
C PRO A 288 -19.42 -2.92 -11.61
N GLY A 289 -20.67 -2.47 -11.59
CA GLY A 289 -21.86 -3.19 -11.14
C GLY A 289 -22.48 -4.10 -12.19
N PHE A 290 -23.61 -4.71 -11.85
CA PHE A 290 -24.32 -5.63 -12.75
C PHE A 290 -24.91 -4.94 -14.00
N ASP A 291 -25.18 -3.64 -13.89
CA ASP A 291 -25.80 -2.80 -14.90
C ASP A 291 -24.80 -1.89 -15.64
N TRP A 292 -23.49 -2.07 -15.42
CA TRP A 292 -22.47 -1.29 -16.11
C TRP A 292 -22.29 -1.74 -17.58
N ASP A 293 -22.28 -0.77 -18.49
CA ASP A 293 -22.23 -1.00 -19.94
C ASP A 293 -20.98 -0.43 -20.62
N GLY A 294 -20.06 0.18 -19.86
CA GLY A 294 -18.84 0.77 -20.38
C GLY A 294 -18.98 2.15 -21.02
N SER A 295 -20.17 2.76 -20.99
CA SER A 295 -20.39 4.10 -21.56
C SER A 295 -19.74 5.24 -20.76
N GLU A 296 -19.57 5.05 -19.45
CA GLU A 296 -18.86 5.97 -18.55
C GLU A 296 -17.92 5.16 -17.64
N VAL A 297 -16.65 5.57 -17.60
CA VAL A 297 -15.55 4.89 -16.89
C VAL A 297 -15.12 5.64 -15.62
N ASP A 298 -15.53 6.91 -15.50
CA ASP A 298 -15.32 7.74 -14.33
C ASP A 298 -16.54 7.61 -13.41
N TRP A 299 -16.37 6.90 -12.28
CA TRP A 299 -17.46 6.67 -11.33
C TRP A 299 -18.04 7.98 -10.77
N THR A 300 -17.25 9.07 -10.74
CA THR A 300 -17.72 10.39 -10.26
C THR A 300 -18.69 11.06 -11.23
N LYS A 301 -18.68 10.63 -12.50
CA LYS A 301 -19.55 11.12 -13.58
C LYS A 301 -20.65 10.14 -13.94
N ALA A 302 -20.47 8.87 -13.60
CA ALA A 302 -21.43 7.82 -13.91
C ALA A 302 -22.77 8.04 -13.20
N LYS A 303 -23.86 7.76 -13.92
CA LYS A 303 -25.24 7.83 -13.38
C LYS A 303 -25.73 6.50 -12.82
N TYR A 304 -25.09 5.39 -13.22
CA TYR A 304 -25.39 4.01 -12.86
C TYR A 304 -24.12 3.16 -13.09
N GLY A 305 -24.16 1.86 -12.82
CA GLY A 305 -23.05 0.96 -13.17
C GLY A 305 -21.92 0.90 -12.15
N TYR A 306 -22.03 1.56 -11.00
CA TYR A 306 -21.00 1.57 -9.93
C TYR A 306 -21.55 1.18 -8.56
N GLY A 307 -22.58 0.33 -8.56
CA GLY A 307 -23.26 -0.18 -7.36
C GLY A 307 -22.60 -1.40 -6.72
N ALA A 308 -21.45 -1.85 -7.20
CA ALA A 308 -20.77 -3.02 -6.68
C ALA A 308 -19.65 -2.68 -5.68
N ILE A 309 -19.44 -3.60 -4.76
CA ILE A 309 -18.24 -3.69 -3.91
C ILE A 309 -17.58 -5.03 -4.18
N HIS A 310 -16.25 -5.05 -4.36
CA HIS A 310 -15.46 -6.25 -4.56
C HIS A 310 -14.81 -6.67 -3.24
N PHE A 311 -15.14 -7.88 -2.77
CA PHE A 311 -14.65 -8.44 -1.52
C PHE A 311 -13.62 -9.54 -1.80
N HIS A 312 -12.64 -9.67 -0.90
CA HIS A 312 -11.57 -10.65 -0.98
C HIS A 312 -11.30 -11.24 0.39
N GLU A 313 -10.88 -12.51 0.43
CA GLU A 313 -10.51 -13.21 1.66
C GLU A 313 -9.19 -12.74 2.28
N ASP A 314 -8.37 -12.04 1.52
CA ASP A 314 -7.00 -11.63 1.85
C ASP A 314 -6.83 -10.11 1.98
N ASP A 315 -7.91 -9.34 1.89
CA ASP A 315 -7.95 -7.92 2.21
C ASP A 315 -7.56 -7.66 3.67
N LEU A 316 -6.73 -6.64 3.93
CA LEU A 316 -6.31 -6.28 5.28
C LEU A 316 -6.08 -4.77 5.43
N ASP A 317 -6.94 -4.10 6.22
CA ASP A 317 -6.73 -2.69 6.59
C ASP A 317 -6.16 -2.55 8.01
N ASP A 318 -6.46 -3.47 8.94
CA ASP A 318 -5.91 -3.48 10.30
C ASP A 318 -5.68 -4.93 10.75
N ALA A 319 -4.46 -5.24 11.21
CA ALA A 319 -4.14 -6.54 11.81
C ALA A 319 -4.95 -6.82 13.08
N ALA A 320 -5.50 -5.77 13.70
CA ALA A 320 -6.35 -5.79 14.88
C ALA A 320 -5.68 -6.41 16.11
N TRP A 321 -4.34 -6.39 16.17
CA TRP A 321 -3.60 -6.94 17.30
C TRP A 321 -3.89 -6.16 18.57
N ASP A 322 -3.97 -6.89 19.68
CA ASP A 322 -4.01 -6.30 21.00
C ASP A 322 -2.71 -5.52 21.25
N THR A 323 -2.84 -4.35 21.88
CA THR A 323 -1.69 -3.54 22.32
C THR A 323 -0.97 -4.23 23.46
N ASP A 324 0.36 -4.31 23.37
CA ASP A 324 1.21 -4.89 24.41
C ASP A 324 1.59 -3.83 25.44
N PHE A 325 1.97 -2.64 24.97
CA PHE A 325 2.24 -1.47 25.79
C PHE A 325 2.14 -0.18 24.96
N THR A 326 2.18 0.96 25.64
CA THR A 326 2.20 2.28 25.00
C THR A 326 3.46 3.02 25.40
N ILE A 327 3.98 3.85 24.50
CA ILE A 327 5.08 4.78 24.75
C ILE A 327 4.58 6.20 24.52
N THR A 328 5.06 7.17 25.30
CA THR A 328 4.79 8.59 25.08
C THR A 328 6.08 9.26 24.64
N LEU A 329 6.05 9.94 23.49
CA LEU A 329 7.21 10.62 22.96
C LEU A 329 7.54 11.86 23.81
N PRO A 330 8.81 12.14 24.11
CA PRO A 330 9.21 13.40 24.74
C PRO A 330 8.74 14.61 23.91
N GLU A 331 8.38 15.70 24.60
CA GLU A 331 7.98 16.97 23.98
C GLU A 331 9.07 17.57 23.07
N ASP A 332 10.33 17.19 23.30
CA ASP A 332 11.48 17.64 22.54
C ASP A 332 12.12 16.55 21.66
N ALA A 333 11.38 15.46 21.39
CA ALA A 333 11.80 14.41 20.48
C ALA A 333 12.16 15.01 19.10
N ARG A 334 13.37 14.72 18.60
CA ARG A 334 13.79 15.14 17.26
C ARG A 334 12.98 14.39 16.21
N SER A 335 12.64 15.04 15.10
CA SER A 335 12.03 14.33 13.97
C SER A 335 12.99 13.28 13.39
N GLY A 336 12.47 12.16 12.91
CA GLY A 336 13.29 11.12 12.30
C GLY A 336 12.63 9.74 12.33
N ILE A 337 13.45 8.73 12.03
CA ILE A 337 13.08 7.33 12.11
C ILE A 337 13.24 6.87 13.56
N TYR A 338 12.24 6.21 14.11
CA TYR A 338 12.27 5.62 15.44
C TYR A 338 11.94 4.14 15.36
N SER A 339 12.48 3.37 16.29
CA SER A 339 12.10 1.97 16.44
C SER A 339 11.99 1.61 17.92
N VAL A 340 11.07 0.69 18.21
CA VAL A 340 11.14 -0.10 19.44
C VAL A 340 11.92 -1.36 19.12
N GLU A 341 13.17 -1.41 19.58
CA GLU A 341 13.98 -2.61 19.51
C GLU A 341 13.41 -3.62 20.49
N VAL A 342 13.05 -4.79 19.99
CA VAL A 342 12.52 -5.90 20.79
C VAL A 342 13.42 -7.11 20.63
N THR A 343 13.71 -7.79 21.74
CA THR A 343 14.54 -9.00 21.74
C THR A 343 14.00 -9.99 22.76
N SER A 344 13.76 -11.23 22.35
CA SER A 344 13.34 -12.28 23.28
C SER A 344 14.36 -12.43 24.41
N THR A 345 13.92 -12.70 25.64
CA THR A 345 14.85 -12.71 26.79
C THR A 345 15.89 -13.84 26.73
N ASN A 346 15.64 -14.86 25.91
CA ASN A 346 16.58 -15.92 25.57
C ASN A 346 17.46 -15.63 24.34
N GLY A 347 17.32 -14.47 23.70
CA GLY A 347 18.13 -14.02 22.57
C GLY A 347 17.88 -14.73 21.24
N LYS A 348 16.80 -15.52 21.12
CA LYS A 348 16.51 -16.30 19.91
C LYS A 348 15.87 -15.48 18.78
N ALA A 349 15.17 -14.39 19.10
CA ALA A 349 14.47 -13.57 18.12
C ALA A 349 14.60 -12.09 18.47
N ALA A 350 14.76 -11.25 17.45
CA ALA A 350 14.78 -9.79 17.57
C ALA A 350 14.09 -9.13 16.36
N ASP A 351 13.57 -7.92 16.59
CA ASP A 351 13.01 -7.06 15.54
C ASP A 351 13.11 -5.57 15.94
N MET A 352 12.99 -4.68 14.95
CA MET A 352 12.92 -3.23 15.14
C MET A 352 11.56 -2.72 14.68
N VAL A 353 10.61 -2.60 15.61
CA VAL A 353 9.25 -2.12 15.30
C VAL A 353 9.31 -0.63 15.00
N THR A 354 9.23 -0.29 13.71
CA THR A 354 9.63 1.03 13.19
C THR A 354 8.43 1.95 12.96
N PHE A 355 8.63 3.22 13.29
CA PHE A 355 7.67 4.31 13.14
C PHE A 355 8.41 5.64 12.93
N MET A 356 7.71 6.70 12.56
CA MET A 356 8.29 8.00 12.25
C MET A 356 7.82 9.05 13.24
N VAL A 357 8.71 9.99 13.55
CA VAL A 357 8.38 11.18 14.34
C VAL A 357 8.53 12.41 13.46
N ARG A 358 7.44 13.17 13.29
CA ARG A 358 7.42 14.43 12.55
C ARG A 358 7.92 15.60 13.42
N PRO A 359 8.41 16.70 12.85
CA PRO A 359 8.81 17.87 13.62
C PRO A 359 7.59 18.70 14.06
N THR A 360 7.80 19.53 15.08
CA THR A 360 6.92 20.64 15.46
C THR A 360 7.66 21.96 15.27
N PRO A 361 6.96 23.12 15.20
CA PRO A 361 7.64 24.41 15.16
C PRO A 361 8.66 24.62 16.29
N ALA A 362 8.39 24.07 17.48
CA ALA A 362 9.29 24.18 18.62
C ALA A 362 10.56 23.32 18.43
N THR A 363 10.43 22.08 17.97
CA THR A 363 11.59 21.20 17.73
C THR A 363 12.40 21.67 16.53
N THR A 364 11.75 22.11 15.45
CA THR A 364 12.41 22.74 14.29
C THR A 364 13.26 23.93 14.72
N ALA A 365 12.70 24.83 15.54
CA ALA A 365 13.42 25.99 16.04
C ALA A 365 14.60 25.61 16.95
N LYS A 366 14.44 24.57 17.78
CA LYS A 366 15.50 24.06 18.68
C LYS A 366 16.66 23.45 17.90
N VAL A 367 16.37 22.69 16.85
CA VAL A 367 17.39 22.14 15.94
C VAL A 367 18.03 23.25 15.11
N GLY A 368 17.28 24.31 14.79
CA GLY A 368 17.69 25.34 13.83
C GLY A 368 17.64 24.82 12.39
N ALA A 369 16.76 23.87 12.11
CA ALA A 369 16.70 23.19 10.83
C ALA A 369 16.36 24.15 9.69
N LYS A 370 17.17 24.08 8.62
CA LYS A 370 16.94 24.75 7.33
C LYS A 370 16.89 23.77 6.16
N VAL A 371 17.18 22.50 6.44
CA VAL A 371 17.06 21.38 5.51
C VAL A 371 15.94 20.48 5.99
N ALA A 372 15.13 19.96 5.08
CA ALA A 372 14.19 18.87 5.36
C ALA A 372 14.49 17.68 4.45
N LEU A 373 14.49 16.47 5.00
CA LEU A 373 14.38 15.23 4.24
C LEU A 373 12.92 14.77 4.30
N VAL A 374 12.29 14.52 3.16
CA VAL A 374 10.94 13.94 3.11
C VAL A 374 11.05 12.44 2.85
N LEU A 375 10.67 11.65 3.84
CA LEU A 375 10.58 10.20 3.73
C LEU A 375 9.43 9.78 2.82
N SER A 376 9.71 8.82 1.94
CA SER A 376 8.82 8.32 0.89
C SER A 376 7.71 7.40 1.44
N THR A 377 7.03 7.81 2.51
CA THR A 377 6.06 6.99 3.25
C THR A 377 4.91 6.44 2.40
N PHE A 378 4.54 7.07 1.29
CA PHE A 378 3.57 6.47 0.36
C PHE A 378 4.18 5.35 -0.46
N THR A 379 5.45 5.46 -0.89
CA THR A 379 6.17 4.35 -1.51
C THR A 379 6.29 3.17 -0.56
N TYR A 380 6.61 3.42 0.71
CA TYR A 380 6.71 2.34 1.70
C TYR A 380 5.41 1.56 1.84
N LEU A 381 4.25 2.25 1.81
CA LEU A 381 2.95 1.59 1.80
C LEU A 381 2.69 0.85 0.49
N ALA A 382 3.01 1.45 -0.65
CA ALA A 382 2.80 0.82 -1.96
C ALA A 382 3.57 -0.49 -2.10
N TYR A 383 4.75 -0.61 -1.50
CA TYR A 383 5.58 -1.82 -1.49
C TYR A 383 5.39 -2.72 -0.26
N ALA A 384 4.61 -2.29 0.73
CA ALA A 384 4.53 -2.96 2.04
C ALA A 384 4.21 -4.46 1.91
N ASN A 385 5.16 -5.30 2.33
CA ASN A 385 5.06 -6.76 2.29
C ASN A 385 4.82 -7.34 0.88
N GLU A 386 5.49 -6.82 -0.15
CA GLU A 386 5.34 -7.34 -1.52
C GLU A 386 5.78 -8.80 -1.70
N HIS A 387 5.07 -9.54 -2.56
CA HIS A 387 5.31 -10.94 -2.87
C HIS A 387 5.71 -11.13 -4.33
N LEU A 388 6.41 -10.17 -4.93
CA LEU A 388 6.88 -10.24 -6.31
C LEU A 388 7.85 -11.41 -6.55
N TRP A 389 8.42 -11.96 -5.47
CA TRP A 389 9.26 -13.16 -5.44
C TRP A 389 8.48 -14.48 -5.57
N ASP A 390 7.17 -14.48 -5.32
CA ASP A 390 6.37 -15.71 -5.29
C ASP A 390 5.98 -16.14 -6.72
N LEU A 391 6.76 -17.05 -7.30
CA LEU A 391 6.56 -17.56 -8.66
C LEU A 391 5.21 -18.28 -8.88
N ASP A 392 4.50 -18.66 -7.81
CA ASP A 392 3.17 -19.27 -7.92
C ASP A 392 2.06 -18.22 -8.06
N ARG A 393 2.40 -16.92 -7.93
CA ARG A 393 1.45 -15.81 -8.05
C ARG A 393 1.50 -15.12 -9.41
N PRO A 394 0.34 -14.69 -9.97
CA PRO A 394 0.29 -13.93 -11.23
C PRO A 394 1.01 -12.58 -11.18
N SER A 395 1.20 -12.02 -9.99
CA SER A 395 1.95 -10.78 -9.78
C SER A 395 3.46 -10.98 -9.72
N SER A 396 3.97 -12.21 -9.80
CA SER A 396 5.42 -12.43 -9.90
C SER A 396 5.98 -11.67 -11.10
N VAL A 397 7.15 -11.06 -10.90
CA VAL A 397 7.82 -10.30 -11.96
C VAL A 397 9.19 -10.89 -12.24
N GLU A 398 9.53 -10.93 -13.52
CA GLU A 398 10.90 -11.11 -13.99
C GLU A 398 11.52 -9.71 -14.08
N VAL A 399 12.45 -9.40 -13.17
CA VAL A 399 13.05 -8.07 -13.09
C VAL A 399 14.23 -7.96 -14.08
N GLY A 400 13.87 -7.83 -15.36
CA GLY A 400 14.82 -7.65 -16.46
C GLY A 400 15.45 -8.95 -16.99
N PRO A 401 16.17 -8.87 -18.14
CA PRO A 401 16.82 -10.03 -18.74
C PRO A 401 17.89 -10.62 -17.81
N GLY A 402 17.88 -11.94 -17.61
CA GLY A 402 18.92 -12.63 -16.84
C GLY A 402 18.70 -12.69 -15.33
N PHE A 403 17.60 -12.13 -14.81
CA PHE A 403 17.24 -12.26 -13.40
C PHE A 403 16.99 -13.71 -12.99
N ASP A 404 17.70 -14.19 -11.96
CA ASP A 404 17.45 -15.48 -11.32
C ASP A 404 17.18 -15.28 -9.83
N ILE A 405 15.92 -15.43 -9.46
CA ILE A 405 15.43 -15.37 -8.08
C ILE A 405 16.16 -16.32 -7.11
N ASN A 406 16.74 -17.42 -7.60
CA ASN A 406 17.47 -18.37 -6.77
C ASN A 406 18.86 -17.88 -6.36
N THR A 407 19.35 -16.81 -6.99
CA THR A 407 20.65 -16.19 -6.69
C THR A 407 20.54 -14.95 -5.80
N THR A 408 19.31 -14.52 -5.50
CA THR A 408 19.04 -13.33 -4.66
C THR A 408 19.41 -13.52 -3.20
N LEU A 409 19.85 -12.45 -2.54
CA LEU A 409 20.07 -12.45 -1.10
C LEU A 409 18.74 -12.53 -0.35
N ARG A 410 18.59 -13.54 0.50
CA ARG A 410 17.40 -13.75 1.34
C ARG A 410 17.75 -13.52 2.81
N THR A 411 17.29 -12.41 3.35
CA THR A 411 17.43 -12.07 4.77
C THR A 411 16.35 -12.77 5.61
N GLU A 412 16.43 -12.63 6.93
CA GLU A 412 15.38 -13.17 7.81
C GLU A 412 14.01 -12.52 7.54
N ASP A 413 13.96 -11.25 7.17
CA ASP A 413 12.69 -10.58 6.84
C ASP A 413 12.03 -11.18 5.59
N PHE A 414 12.81 -11.63 4.61
CA PHE A 414 12.31 -12.37 3.45
C PHE A 414 11.63 -13.68 3.88
N TYR A 415 12.29 -14.46 4.76
CA TYR A 415 11.71 -15.72 5.24
C TYR A 415 10.50 -15.50 6.16
N LYS A 416 10.52 -14.46 7.00
CA LYS A 416 9.36 -14.05 7.82
C LYS A 416 8.16 -13.72 6.94
N LEU A 417 8.36 -13.00 5.84
CA LEU A 417 7.29 -12.65 4.92
C LEU A 417 6.57 -13.89 4.37
N GLY A 418 7.32 -14.92 3.97
CA GLY A 418 6.74 -16.21 3.55
C GLY A 418 6.02 -16.97 4.67
N ARG A 419 6.45 -16.84 5.94
CA ARG A 419 5.78 -17.48 7.09
C ARG A 419 4.56 -16.70 7.62
N ARG A 420 4.48 -15.41 7.31
CA ARG A 420 3.48 -14.47 7.83
C ARG A 420 2.55 -13.98 6.72
N SER A 421 1.99 -14.89 5.94
CA SER A 421 1.01 -14.56 4.90
C SER A 421 -0.27 -13.88 5.44
N ASP A 422 -0.49 -13.89 6.76
CA ASP A 422 -1.59 -13.20 7.43
C ASP A 422 -1.46 -11.68 7.44
N ILE A 423 -0.25 -11.12 7.27
CA ILE A 423 0.00 -9.67 7.41
C ILE A 423 -0.32 -8.86 6.14
N GLY A 424 -1.10 -9.44 5.22
CA GLY A 424 -1.69 -8.79 4.05
C GLY A 424 -0.72 -8.57 2.90
N LEU A 425 -1.22 -7.90 1.85
CA LEU A 425 -0.57 -7.78 0.54
C LEU A 425 -0.08 -6.35 0.25
N SER A 426 0.82 -6.24 -0.73
CA SER A 426 1.33 -4.97 -1.27
C SER A 426 0.44 -4.45 -2.40
N ASN A 427 0.54 -3.15 -2.75
CA ASN A 427 -0.09 -2.66 -3.98
C ASN A 427 0.53 -3.26 -5.26
N TYR A 428 1.64 -3.98 -5.18
CA TYR A 428 2.21 -4.74 -6.29
C TYR A 428 1.66 -6.16 -6.41
N ASP A 429 0.91 -6.65 -5.43
CA ASP A 429 0.38 -8.01 -5.42
C ASP A 429 -1.00 -8.09 -6.10
N VAL A 430 -1.44 -9.31 -6.34
CA VAL A 430 -2.84 -9.65 -6.65
C VAL A 430 -3.46 -10.42 -5.49
N HIS A 431 -4.77 -10.24 -5.30
CA HIS A 431 -5.60 -11.07 -4.43
C HIS A 431 -5.65 -12.52 -4.95
N ASN A 432 -6.06 -13.46 -4.10
CA ASN A 432 -6.24 -14.87 -4.45
C ASN A 432 -7.24 -15.11 -5.61
N ASP A 433 -8.06 -14.12 -5.96
CA ASP A 433 -9.00 -14.16 -7.09
C ASP A 433 -8.44 -13.58 -8.40
N ASP A 434 -7.13 -13.26 -8.41
CA ASP A 434 -6.32 -12.63 -9.45
C ASP A 434 -6.64 -11.15 -9.72
N SER A 435 -7.43 -10.47 -8.88
CA SER A 435 -7.63 -9.03 -8.99
C SER A 435 -6.49 -8.25 -8.32
N GLY A 436 -6.20 -7.04 -8.82
CA GLY A 436 -5.09 -6.24 -8.31
C GLY A 436 -5.38 -5.62 -6.94
N VAL A 437 -4.40 -5.65 -6.05
CA VAL A 437 -4.50 -5.06 -4.70
C VAL A 437 -4.40 -3.53 -4.80
N VAL A 438 -5.51 -2.84 -4.55
CA VAL A 438 -5.56 -1.37 -4.68
C VAL A 438 -5.32 -0.63 -3.36
N PHE A 439 -5.47 -1.29 -2.22
CA PHE A 439 -5.22 -0.70 -0.90
C PHE A 439 -4.05 -1.36 -0.18
N SER A 440 -3.27 -0.55 0.55
CA SER A 440 -2.23 -1.02 1.47
C SER A 440 -2.27 -0.20 2.76
N SER A 441 -2.00 -0.83 3.90
CA SER A 441 -2.16 -0.22 5.23
C SER A 441 -0.90 -0.25 6.09
N ALA A 442 -0.73 0.76 6.96
CA ALA A 442 0.26 0.83 8.02
C ALA A 442 -0.14 0.12 9.34
N LYS A 443 -1.42 -0.26 9.52
CA LYS A 443 -1.89 -0.91 10.77
C LYS A 443 -1.59 -2.41 10.80
N ARG A 444 -0.38 -2.79 10.39
CA ARG A 444 0.12 -4.17 10.31
C ARG A 444 1.65 -4.16 10.36
N PRO A 445 2.30 -5.28 10.70
CA PRO A 445 3.75 -5.39 10.54
C PRO A 445 4.14 -5.23 9.06
N ILE A 446 4.99 -4.24 8.75
CA ILE A 446 5.59 -4.06 7.42
C ILE A 446 7.06 -4.50 7.48
N LEU A 447 7.36 -5.70 7.02
CA LEU A 447 8.68 -6.33 7.19
C LEU A 447 9.77 -5.70 6.33
N ASN A 448 9.41 -5.14 5.19
CA ASN A 448 10.32 -4.36 4.33
C ASN A 448 10.42 -2.87 4.71
N LEU A 449 9.90 -2.49 5.89
CA LEU A 449 10.10 -1.15 6.51
C LEU A 449 11.21 -1.16 7.57
N ARG A 450 11.92 -2.28 7.78
CA ARG A 450 12.94 -2.35 8.82
C ARG A 450 14.18 -1.52 8.46
N PRO A 451 14.83 -0.83 9.41
CA PRO A 451 15.92 0.09 9.07
C PRO A 451 17.17 -0.61 8.50
N ASN A 452 17.31 -1.90 8.76
CA ASN A 452 18.35 -2.77 8.22
C ASN A 452 17.87 -3.64 7.04
N TYR A 453 16.68 -3.37 6.50
CA TYR A 453 16.12 -4.15 5.40
C TYR A 453 17.02 -4.10 4.16
N VAL A 454 17.21 -5.26 3.54
CA VAL A 454 17.92 -5.42 2.27
C VAL A 454 16.93 -6.04 1.28
N MET A 455 16.69 -5.35 0.19
CA MET A 455 15.72 -5.76 -0.82
C MET A 455 16.23 -6.99 -1.55
N TRP A 456 15.40 -8.03 -1.62
CA TRP A 456 15.79 -9.36 -2.08
C TRP A 456 16.22 -9.36 -3.55
N ALA A 457 15.43 -8.78 -4.46
CA ALA A 457 15.70 -8.81 -5.91
C ALA A 457 17.02 -8.12 -6.29
N PHE A 458 17.37 -7.01 -5.63
CA PHE A 458 18.56 -6.21 -5.96
C PHE A 458 19.72 -6.38 -4.97
N SER A 459 19.52 -7.14 -3.89
CA SER A 459 20.50 -7.44 -2.83
C SER A 459 21.16 -6.19 -2.23
N ARG A 460 20.38 -5.13 -2.01
CA ARG A 460 20.85 -3.83 -1.49
C ARG A 460 19.81 -3.14 -0.60
N PRO A 461 20.22 -2.19 0.27
CA PRO A 461 19.28 -1.32 0.96
C PRO A 461 18.39 -0.59 -0.05
N ARG A 462 17.11 -0.43 0.26
CA ARG A 462 16.11 0.26 -0.57
C ARG A 462 15.04 0.86 0.34
N GLU A 463 14.35 1.90 -0.12
CA GLU A 463 13.36 2.64 0.66
C GLU A 463 13.95 3.17 1.99
N LEU A 464 13.28 2.91 3.12
CA LEU A 464 13.67 3.44 4.43
C LEU A 464 15.12 3.11 4.83
N SER A 465 15.60 1.89 4.53
CA SER A 465 16.96 1.49 4.93
C SER A 465 18.02 2.30 4.18
N ALA A 466 17.80 2.56 2.89
CA ALA A 466 18.63 3.48 2.10
C ALA A 466 18.51 4.91 2.60
N GLU A 467 17.29 5.41 2.83
CA GLU A 467 17.04 6.78 3.32
C GLU A 467 17.67 7.07 4.69
N SER A 468 17.82 6.05 5.55
CA SER A 468 18.55 6.17 6.82
C SER A 468 20.03 6.55 6.63
N MET A 469 20.67 6.21 5.50
CA MET A 469 22.05 6.61 5.24
C MET A 469 22.17 8.12 4.99
N MET A 470 21.15 8.78 4.44
CA MET A 470 21.15 10.24 4.33
C MET A 470 21.02 10.90 5.70
N ILE A 471 20.19 10.35 6.60
CA ILE A 471 20.10 10.81 7.98
C ILE A 471 21.47 10.72 8.66
N GLY A 472 22.14 9.57 8.55
CA GLY A 472 23.50 9.39 9.07
C GLY A 472 24.53 10.37 8.48
N TYR A 473 24.43 10.66 7.18
CA TYR A 473 25.28 11.66 6.53
C TYR A 473 25.06 13.07 7.08
N LEU A 474 23.80 13.49 7.25
CA LEU A 474 23.47 14.81 7.78
C LEU A 474 23.95 14.99 9.23
N GLU A 475 23.82 13.96 10.07
CA GLU A 475 24.36 13.99 11.44
C GLU A 475 25.90 14.09 11.43
N ARG A 476 26.58 13.31 10.58
CA ARG A 476 28.05 13.33 10.45
C ARG A 476 28.57 14.69 10.02
N GLU A 477 27.91 15.33 9.06
CA GLU A 477 28.28 16.66 8.57
C GLU A 477 27.83 17.79 9.50
N GLY A 478 27.06 17.49 10.55
CA GLY A 478 26.53 18.49 11.48
C GLY A 478 25.55 19.46 10.83
N ILE A 479 24.84 19.03 9.80
CA ILE A 479 23.85 19.85 9.08
C ILE A 479 22.54 19.83 9.88
N PRO A 480 21.96 20.96 10.31
CA PRO A 480 20.68 20.97 11.00
C PRO A 480 19.52 20.64 10.05
N TYR A 481 18.82 19.53 10.30
CA TYR A 481 17.72 19.05 9.47
C TYR A 481 16.52 18.60 10.31
N ASP A 482 15.35 18.62 9.68
CA ASP A 482 14.18 17.88 10.13
C ASP A 482 13.81 16.79 9.12
N VAL A 483 13.02 15.82 9.57
CA VAL A 483 12.50 14.72 8.76
C VAL A 483 10.98 14.83 8.66
N LEU A 484 10.48 15.04 7.46
CA LEU A 484 9.06 15.07 7.12
C LEU A 484 8.66 13.76 6.42
N ASN A 485 7.36 13.58 6.20
CA ASN A 485 6.80 12.43 5.50
C ASN A 485 5.87 12.91 4.38
N ASP A 486 5.63 12.09 3.34
CA ASP A 486 4.60 12.39 2.34
C ASP A 486 3.23 12.69 2.96
N HIS A 487 2.90 12.05 4.09
CA HIS A 487 1.68 12.28 4.87
C HIS A 487 1.60 13.73 5.38
N ASP A 488 2.71 14.31 5.82
CA ASP A 488 2.74 15.69 6.30
C ASP A 488 2.48 16.66 5.14
N LEU A 489 3.04 16.38 3.96
CA LEU A 489 2.80 17.17 2.74
C LEU A 489 1.35 17.02 2.26
N HIS A 490 0.78 15.81 2.33
CA HIS A 490 -0.61 15.57 1.95
C HIS A 490 -1.58 16.35 2.87
N LEU A 491 -1.42 16.22 4.19
CA LEU A 491 -2.35 16.79 5.18
C LEU A 491 -2.24 18.31 5.30
N HIS A 492 -1.07 18.88 5.04
CA HIS A 492 -0.79 20.28 5.35
C HIS A 492 -0.30 21.11 4.15
N GLY A 493 -0.07 20.48 3.00
CA GLY A 493 0.38 21.11 1.76
C GLY A 493 1.73 21.82 1.91
N ALA A 494 2.03 22.78 1.03
CA ALA A 494 3.32 23.48 1.00
C ALA A 494 3.68 24.24 2.30
N LYS A 495 2.73 24.45 3.22
CA LYS A 495 2.99 25.16 4.49
C LYS A 495 4.00 24.45 5.36
N VAL A 496 4.06 23.11 5.33
CA VAL A 496 5.05 22.37 6.12
C VAL A 496 6.46 22.55 5.58
N LEU A 497 6.62 22.91 4.31
CA LEU A 497 7.92 23.15 3.69
C LEU A 497 8.44 24.57 3.93
N ALA A 498 7.58 25.51 4.31
CA ALA A 498 7.92 26.93 4.46
C ALA A 498 9.06 27.26 5.45
N PRO A 499 9.29 26.50 6.55
CA PRO A 499 10.41 26.77 7.45
C PRO A 499 11.80 26.49 6.86
N TYR A 500 11.85 25.66 5.80
CA TYR A 500 13.09 25.14 5.24
C TYR A 500 13.52 25.93 4.02
N ASN A 501 14.84 26.06 3.84
CA ASN A 501 15.43 26.59 2.63
C ASN A 501 15.67 25.50 1.58
N THR A 502 16.00 24.29 2.01
CA THR A 502 16.27 23.15 1.15
C THR A 502 15.39 21.98 1.55
N VAL A 503 14.72 21.37 0.58
CA VAL A 503 13.94 20.15 0.77
C VAL A 503 14.51 19.06 -0.12
N MET A 504 14.83 17.92 0.48
CA MET A 504 15.37 16.74 -0.19
C MET A 504 14.31 15.66 -0.23
N THR A 505 14.20 14.96 -1.34
CA THR A 505 13.38 13.75 -1.44
C THR A 505 14.13 12.54 -0.88
N GLY A 506 13.39 11.51 -0.52
CA GLY A 506 13.93 10.15 -0.39
C GLY A 506 14.52 9.59 -1.70
N CYS A 507 15.00 8.34 -1.64
CA CYS A 507 15.66 7.69 -2.78
C CYS A 507 14.68 7.14 -3.83
N HIS A 508 13.40 6.94 -3.46
CA HIS A 508 12.36 6.41 -4.35
C HIS A 508 10.97 7.03 -4.08
N PRO A 509 10.75 8.33 -4.31
CA PRO A 509 9.48 9.01 -4.04
C PRO A 509 8.42 8.75 -5.13
N GLU A 510 8.12 7.49 -5.43
CA GLU A 510 7.33 7.03 -6.60
C GLU A 510 5.83 7.37 -6.53
N TYR A 511 5.22 7.39 -5.33
CA TYR A 511 3.75 7.43 -5.13
C TYR A 511 3.18 8.71 -4.49
N PRO A 512 3.49 9.93 -4.95
CA PRO A 512 2.93 11.12 -4.35
C PRO A 512 1.42 11.26 -4.66
N THR A 513 0.67 11.74 -3.67
CA THR A 513 -0.69 12.24 -3.88
C THR A 513 -0.68 13.58 -4.62
N LEU A 514 -1.84 14.04 -5.10
CA LEU A 514 -1.97 15.36 -5.71
C LEU A 514 -1.53 16.47 -4.75
N GLU A 515 -1.92 16.37 -3.50
CA GLU A 515 -1.60 17.32 -2.43
C GLU A 515 -0.09 17.33 -2.17
N SER A 516 0.54 16.15 -2.05
CA SER A 516 1.98 16.06 -1.82
C SER A 516 2.79 16.58 -3.02
N TYR A 517 2.41 16.23 -4.25
CA TYR A 517 3.02 16.79 -5.46
C TYR A 517 2.90 18.33 -5.47
N ASN A 518 1.70 18.84 -5.22
CA ASN A 518 1.43 20.29 -5.22
C ASN A 518 2.25 21.03 -4.14
N ALA A 519 2.57 20.37 -3.02
CA ALA A 519 3.42 20.94 -1.98
C ALA A 519 4.82 21.27 -2.51
N TYR A 520 5.47 20.32 -3.20
CA TYR A 520 6.78 20.54 -3.83
C TYR A 520 6.73 21.62 -4.91
N GLU A 521 5.72 21.57 -5.79
CA GLU A 521 5.57 22.56 -6.86
C GLU A 521 5.37 23.98 -6.32
N HIS A 522 4.50 24.14 -5.31
CA HIS A 522 4.30 25.44 -4.66
C HIS A 522 5.55 25.94 -3.95
N TYR A 523 6.27 25.05 -3.28
CA TYR A 523 7.51 25.39 -2.60
C TYR A 523 8.57 25.91 -3.59
N ALA A 524 8.79 25.20 -4.70
CA ALA A 524 9.71 25.63 -5.76
C ALA A 524 9.30 26.99 -6.38
N ARG A 525 8.00 27.18 -6.64
CA ARG A 525 7.43 28.43 -7.16
C ARG A 525 7.57 29.64 -6.23
N ARG A 526 7.92 29.41 -4.97
CA ARG A 526 8.15 30.46 -3.96
C ARG A 526 9.63 30.65 -3.61
N GLY A 527 10.53 30.07 -4.42
CA GLY A 527 11.98 30.25 -4.26
C GLY A 527 12.62 29.22 -3.35
N GLY A 528 11.91 28.16 -2.97
CA GLY A 528 12.48 27.03 -2.23
C GLY A 528 13.46 26.23 -3.08
N ASN A 529 14.52 25.70 -2.45
CA ASN A 529 15.48 24.84 -3.11
C ASN A 529 15.09 23.36 -2.98
N LEU A 530 15.09 22.61 -4.08
CA LEU A 530 14.76 21.18 -4.11
C LEU A 530 15.98 20.33 -4.48
N MET A 531 16.16 19.21 -3.79
CA MET A 531 17.11 18.17 -4.17
C MET A 531 16.35 16.84 -4.36
N TYR A 532 16.20 16.42 -5.62
CA TYR A 532 15.66 15.11 -5.96
C TYR A 532 16.81 14.10 -6.06
N LEU A 533 16.98 13.34 -4.99
CA LEU A 533 18.15 12.49 -4.78
C LEU A 533 17.84 11.00 -4.99
N GLY A 534 16.84 10.72 -5.83
CA GLY A 534 16.34 9.38 -6.12
C GLY A 534 16.15 9.12 -7.62
N GLY A 535 15.51 7.99 -7.92
CA GLY A 535 15.04 7.58 -9.25
C GLY A 535 13.55 7.18 -9.19
N ASN A 536 12.90 7.09 -10.35
CA ASN A 536 11.48 6.78 -10.50
C ASN A 536 10.53 7.54 -9.55
N GLY A 537 10.87 8.79 -9.27
CA GLY A 537 10.07 9.67 -8.45
C GLY A 537 8.85 10.19 -9.21
N PHE A 538 7.77 10.43 -8.47
CA PHE A 538 6.58 11.12 -8.98
C PHE A 538 5.95 10.40 -10.19
N TYR A 539 5.93 9.07 -10.12
CA TYR A 539 5.53 8.21 -11.22
C TYR A 539 4.04 7.85 -11.16
N TRP A 540 3.60 7.23 -10.06
CA TRP A 540 2.20 6.80 -9.88
C TRP A 540 1.38 7.82 -9.11
N VAL A 541 0.13 8.00 -9.57
CA VAL A 541 -0.90 8.74 -8.84
C VAL A 541 -1.43 7.85 -7.72
N SER A 542 -1.37 8.36 -6.50
CA SER A 542 -1.95 7.74 -5.30
C SER A 542 -3.01 8.63 -4.65
N ALA A 543 -3.82 8.04 -3.77
CA ALA A 543 -4.73 8.75 -2.90
C ALA A 543 -4.60 8.28 -1.45
N LEU A 544 -4.86 9.22 -0.54
CA LEU A 544 -4.98 9.00 0.89
C LEU A 544 -6.26 9.72 1.35
N ASP A 545 -6.91 9.19 2.37
CA ASP A 545 -7.98 9.90 3.09
C ASP A 545 -7.50 10.31 4.48
N SER A 546 -7.74 11.57 4.84
CA SER A 546 -7.41 12.13 6.16
C SER A 546 -8.08 11.42 7.34
N ALA A 547 -9.26 10.80 7.16
CA ALA A 547 -9.90 10.03 8.22
C ALA A 547 -9.26 8.65 8.44
N ARG A 548 -8.51 8.15 7.44
CA ARG A 548 -7.81 6.87 7.45
C ARG A 548 -6.38 7.04 6.93
N PRO A 549 -5.55 7.86 7.60
CA PRO A 549 -4.22 8.25 7.10
C PRO A 549 -3.20 7.10 7.12
N TRP A 550 -3.61 5.88 7.51
CA TRP A 550 -2.80 4.68 7.42
C TRP A 550 -2.98 3.92 6.12
N ARG A 551 -4.01 4.24 5.31
CA ARG A 551 -4.42 3.47 4.13
C ARG A 551 -4.13 4.25 2.84
N LEU A 552 -3.25 3.71 2.00
CA LEU A 552 -2.96 4.23 0.67
C LEU A 552 -3.80 3.51 -0.40
N GLU A 553 -4.29 4.26 -1.38
CA GLU A 553 -4.91 3.70 -2.60
C GLU A 553 -4.06 3.96 -3.84
N VAL A 554 -3.84 2.92 -4.64
CA VAL A 554 -3.15 2.98 -5.94
C VAL A 554 -3.95 2.18 -6.96
N ARG A 555 -4.14 2.76 -8.16
CA ARG A 555 -4.84 2.10 -9.27
C ARG A 555 -4.05 2.23 -10.55
N ARG A 556 -3.54 1.11 -11.08
CA ARG A 556 -2.72 1.07 -12.31
C ARG A 556 -3.57 0.73 -13.54
N GLY A 557 -3.35 1.47 -14.62
CA GLY A 557 -4.09 1.37 -15.89
C GLY A 557 -3.25 0.72 -17.01
N ASP A 558 -3.36 1.25 -18.22
CA ASP A 558 -2.75 0.64 -19.43
C ASP A 558 -1.27 1.00 -19.66
N GLN A 559 -0.70 1.89 -18.87
CA GLN A 559 0.64 2.45 -19.06
C GLN A 559 1.46 2.30 -17.79
N GLY A 560 2.79 2.26 -17.93
CA GLY A 560 3.76 2.18 -16.85
C GLY A 560 4.17 0.75 -16.46
N VAL A 561 5.29 0.64 -15.74
CA VAL A 561 5.82 -0.61 -15.18
C VAL A 561 4.92 -1.13 -14.06
N ARG A 562 4.28 -2.28 -14.27
CA ARG A 562 3.23 -2.78 -13.37
C ARG A 562 3.14 -4.31 -13.39
N SER A 563 2.83 -4.89 -12.24
CA SER A 563 2.59 -6.33 -12.05
C SER A 563 1.17 -6.77 -12.43
N TYR A 564 0.21 -5.84 -12.46
CA TYR A 564 -1.17 -6.10 -12.91
C TYR A 564 -1.76 -4.86 -13.62
N THR A 565 -2.88 -5.06 -14.32
CA THR A 565 -3.64 -3.99 -15.00
C THR A 565 -5.10 -4.00 -14.58
N LEU A 566 -5.62 -2.87 -14.10
CA LEU A 566 -7.04 -2.73 -13.81
C LEU A 566 -7.85 -2.47 -15.09
N PRO A 567 -9.07 -3.04 -15.20
CA PRO A 567 -9.95 -2.80 -16.35
C PRO A 567 -10.43 -1.35 -16.42
N GLY A 568 -10.95 -0.93 -17.58
CA GLY A 568 -11.31 0.47 -17.87
C GLY A 568 -12.21 1.15 -16.85
N GLY A 569 -13.16 0.41 -16.24
CA GLY A 569 -14.07 0.95 -15.24
C GLY A 569 -13.52 1.07 -13.82
N GLU A 570 -12.27 0.66 -13.56
CA GLU A 570 -11.74 0.50 -12.18
C GLU A 570 -10.51 1.36 -11.90
N ARG A 571 -10.23 2.34 -12.76
CA ARG A 571 -8.98 3.12 -12.74
C ARG A 571 -9.07 4.45 -12.00
N PHE A 572 -10.27 4.85 -11.60
CA PHE A 572 -10.50 6.03 -10.79
C PHE A 572 -10.45 5.65 -9.31
N LEU A 573 -9.64 6.37 -8.54
CA LEU A 573 -9.44 6.18 -7.12
C LEU A 573 -10.77 6.36 -6.39
N SER A 574 -11.14 5.41 -5.55
CA SER A 574 -12.38 5.46 -4.77
C SER A 574 -12.32 6.51 -3.68
N LEU A 575 -11.13 6.78 -3.11
CA LEU A 575 -10.96 7.71 -2.00
C LEU A 575 -11.23 9.17 -2.38
N ASN A 576 -10.98 9.57 -3.62
CA ASN A 576 -11.13 10.98 -4.03
C ASN A 576 -11.62 11.20 -5.47
N GLY A 577 -11.90 10.14 -6.23
CA GLY A 577 -12.38 10.27 -7.61
C GLY A 577 -11.32 10.69 -8.62
N THR A 578 -10.05 10.71 -8.24
CA THR A 578 -8.96 11.06 -9.17
C THR A 578 -8.66 9.89 -10.09
N GLN A 579 -8.48 10.15 -11.38
CA GLN A 579 -7.94 9.14 -12.31
C GLN A 579 -6.54 8.71 -11.86
N GLY A 580 -6.37 7.41 -11.58
CA GLY A 580 -5.08 6.79 -11.28
C GLY A 580 -4.18 6.67 -12.52
N GLY A 581 -3.21 5.78 -12.45
CA GLY A 581 -2.17 5.65 -13.48
C GLY A 581 -1.00 6.62 -13.25
N LEU A 582 -0.31 6.99 -14.34
CA LEU A 582 0.92 7.78 -14.27
C LEU A 582 0.64 9.29 -14.11
N TRP A 583 1.49 10.01 -13.39
CA TRP A 583 1.49 11.48 -13.41
C TRP A 583 1.80 12.03 -14.81
N ARG A 584 2.61 11.30 -15.61
CA ARG A 584 2.89 11.63 -17.02
C ARG A 584 1.63 11.73 -17.86
N THR A 585 0.65 10.82 -17.71
CA THR A 585 -0.59 10.85 -18.48
C THR A 585 -1.53 11.99 -18.06
N ARG A 586 -1.26 12.62 -16.91
CA ARG A 586 -1.93 13.83 -16.43
C ARG A 586 -1.22 15.12 -16.85
N GLY A 587 -0.20 15.04 -17.70
CA GLY A 587 0.61 16.18 -18.12
C GLY A 587 1.51 16.73 -17.00
N ARG A 588 1.84 15.91 -15.99
CA ARG A 588 2.65 16.30 -14.82
C ARG A 588 3.79 15.32 -14.56
N SER A 589 4.47 14.90 -15.62
CA SER A 589 5.69 14.08 -15.49
C SER A 589 6.73 14.76 -14.59
N SER A 590 7.54 13.97 -13.88
CA SER A 590 8.63 14.46 -13.02
C SER A 590 9.57 15.43 -13.76
N HIS A 591 9.74 15.27 -15.09
CA HIS A 591 10.46 16.20 -15.96
C HIS A 591 10.10 17.67 -15.68
N GLY A 592 8.83 18.00 -15.50
CA GLY A 592 8.38 19.40 -15.38
C GLY A 592 8.87 20.13 -14.13
N LEU A 593 9.07 19.42 -13.01
CA LEU A 593 9.51 20.01 -11.74
C LEU A 593 10.95 19.62 -11.40
N PHE A 594 11.32 18.37 -11.60
CA PHE A 594 12.64 17.83 -11.23
C PHE A 594 13.59 17.73 -12.43
N GLY A 595 13.13 18.03 -13.64
CA GLY A 595 13.95 18.05 -14.86
C GLY A 595 14.38 16.69 -15.40
N VAL A 596 14.12 15.62 -14.66
CA VAL A 596 14.36 14.24 -15.08
C VAL A 596 13.14 13.40 -14.73
N ALA A 597 12.89 12.31 -15.45
CA ALA A 597 11.92 11.29 -15.03
C ALA A 597 12.33 9.89 -15.50
N PHE A 598 11.69 8.90 -14.88
CA PHE A 598 11.88 7.48 -15.14
C PHE A 598 11.92 7.14 -16.64
N ASN A 599 12.96 6.41 -17.02
CA ASN A 599 13.16 5.95 -18.39
C ASN A 599 13.56 4.46 -18.50
N GLY A 600 13.93 3.82 -17.39
CA GLY A 600 14.34 2.43 -17.38
C GLY A 600 14.74 1.91 -16.00
N GLU A 601 14.79 0.59 -15.89
CA GLU A 601 15.11 -0.14 -14.66
C GLU A 601 15.94 -1.39 -14.96
N GLY A 602 16.65 -1.93 -13.98
CA GLY A 602 17.41 -3.16 -14.14
C GLY A 602 18.06 -3.70 -12.87
N THR A 603 18.30 -5.01 -12.87
CA THR A 603 18.91 -5.75 -11.74
C THR A 603 20.42 -5.76 -11.74
N GLY A 604 21.04 -5.36 -12.86
CA GLY A 604 22.49 -5.30 -13.00
C GLY A 604 23.18 -4.35 -12.01
N PRO A 605 24.52 -4.39 -11.95
CA PRO A 605 25.28 -3.42 -11.17
C PRO A 605 25.03 -2.01 -11.71
N GLY A 606 24.90 -1.05 -10.79
CA GLY A 606 24.89 0.36 -11.16
C GLY A 606 26.22 0.80 -11.77
N VAL A 607 26.22 1.96 -12.40
CA VAL A 607 27.38 2.55 -13.09
C VAL A 607 27.64 3.98 -12.57
N PRO A 608 28.83 4.54 -12.74
CA PRO A 608 29.10 5.92 -12.34
C PRO A 608 28.54 6.94 -13.32
N TYR A 609 28.60 8.22 -12.91
CA TYR A 609 28.34 9.37 -13.76
C TYR A 609 29.64 9.98 -14.28
N LYS A 610 29.60 10.42 -15.54
CA LYS A 610 30.65 11.23 -16.16
C LYS A 610 30.15 12.66 -16.33
N ARG A 611 30.96 13.63 -15.91
CA ARG A 611 30.66 15.06 -16.09
C ARG A 611 30.52 15.41 -17.57
N THR A 612 29.52 16.23 -17.90
CA THR A 612 29.34 16.81 -19.24
C THR A 612 30.28 17.99 -19.45
N GLU A 613 30.37 18.52 -20.67
CA GLU A 613 31.14 19.75 -20.93
C GLU A 613 30.59 20.94 -20.13
N ALA A 614 29.27 21.01 -19.91
CA ALA A 614 28.62 22.08 -19.17
C ALA A 614 29.09 22.18 -17.71
N ALA A 615 29.49 21.06 -17.10
CA ALA A 615 30.06 21.05 -15.74
C ALA A 615 31.41 21.78 -15.62
N SER A 616 32.05 22.16 -16.73
CA SER A 616 33.28 22.96 -16.75
C SER A 616 33.01 24.46 -16.60
N ASP A 617 31.74 24.90 -16.61
CA ASP A 617 31.40 26.31 -16.35
C ASP A 617 31.85 26.71 -14.94
N SER A 618 32.61 27.80 -14.86
CA SER A 618 33.04 28.40 -13.59
C SER A 618 31.88 28.73 -12.63
N ALA A 619 30.68 29.00 -13.15
CA ALA A 619 29.48 29.24 -12.36
C ALA A 619 28.98 27.98 -11.62
N LEU A 620 29.38 26.79 -12.08
CA LEU A 620 29.03 25.49 -11.50
C LEU A 620 30.19 24.85 -10.73
N ALA A 621 31.36 25.49 -10.69
CA ALA A 621 32.57 24.94 -10.05
C ALA A 621 32.37 24.63 -8.55
N TRP A 622 31.41 25.28 -7.89
CA TRP A 622 31.05 25.01 -6.50
C TRP A 622 30.50 23.59 -6.29
N MET A 623 29.80 23.02 -7.27
CA MET A 623 29.23 21.65 -7.18
C MET A 623 30.35 20.61 -7.02
N PHE A 624 31.43 20.81 -7.78
CA PHE A 624 32.52 19.85 -7.87
C PHE A 624 33.73 20.22 -7.02
N LYS A 625 33.56 21.15 -6.07
CA LYS A 625 34.60 21.51 -5.13
C LYS A 625 35.13 20.25 -4.43
N ASP A 626 36.45 20.11 -4.39
CA ASP A 626 37.16 18.97 -3.79
C ASP A 626 36.89 17.62 -4.50
N ILE A 627 36.38 17.66 -5.74
CA ILE A 627 36.27 16.48 -6.62
C ILE A 627 37.14 16.70 -7.87
N PRO A 628 38.26 15.98 -8.04
CA PRO A 628 39.19 16.17 -9.16
C PRO A 628 38.53 16.15 -10.54
N ALA A 629 39.06 16.95 -11.46
CA ALA A 629 38.59 16.98 -12.84
C ALA A 629 38.97 15.67 -13.55
N GLY A 630 38.00 15.02 -14.20
CA GLY A 630 38.17 13.74 -14.87
C GLY A 630 37.67 12.53 -14.06
N ASP A 631 37.48 12.68 -12.74
CA ASP A 631 36.93 11.62 -11.90
C ASP A 631 35.48 11.32 -12.28
N LEU A 632 35.18 10.02 -12.31
CA LEU A 632 33.82 9.50 -12.39
C LEU A 632 33.14 9.62 -11.02
N ILE A 633 31.88 10.02 -11.00
CA ILE A 633 31.12 10.22 -9.75
C ILE A 633 30.36 8.95 -9.43
N GLY A 634 30.64 8.36 -8.26
CA GLY A 634 29.93 7.18 -7.77
C GLY A 634 30.28 5.88 -8.49
N GLU A 635 31.57 5.57 -8.62
CA GLU A 635 32.02 4.26 -9.15
C GLU A 635 31.65 3.08 -8.23
N PHE A 636 31.43 3.36 -6.95
CA PHE A 636 31.15 2.36 -5.93
C PHE A 636 29.91 2.72 -5.09
N GLY A 637 29.32 1.70 -4.47
CA GLY A 637 28.02 1.74 -3.83
C GLY A 637 27.52 0.33 -3.50
N LEU A 638 26.58 0.24 -2.56
CA LEU A 638 25.92 -1.01 -2.16
C LEU A 638 24.97 -1.48 -3.28
N GLY A 639 25.51 -1.90 -4.42
CA GLY A 639 24.76 -2.17 -5.65
C GLY A 639 25.52 -1.87 -6.95
N GLY A 640 26.83 -1.63 -6.88
CA GLY A 640 27.67 -1.19 -8.01
C GLY A 640 27.94 0.31 -7.93
N GLY A 641 27.64 1.05 -8.98
CA GLY A 641 27.76 2.52 -9.02
C GLY A 641 26.46 3.28 -8.66
N ALA A 642 26.58 4.61 -8.63
CA ALA A 642 25.54 5.53 -8.17
C ALA A 642 24.32 5.65 -9.11
N SER A 643 24.44 5.21 -10.36
CA SER A 643 23.34 5.13 -11.32
C SER A 643 22.91 3.67 -11.52
N GLY A 644 21.81 3.24 -10.92
CA GLY A 644 21.27 1.88 -11.06
C GLY A 644 19.97 1.67 -10.28
N ASP A 645 19.49 0.42 -10.26
CA ASP A 645 18.12 0.04 -9.84
C ASP A 645 17.11 0.68 -10.82
N GLU A 646 16.59 1.86 -10.52
CA GLU A 646 15.73 2.62 -11.44
C GLU A 646 16.35 4.00 -11.71
N ILE A 647 16.21 4.46 -12.96
CA ILE A 647 16.96 5.59 -13.50
C ILE A 647 16.07 6.59 -14.27
N ASP A 648 16.48 7.87 -14.23
CA ASP A 648 15.74 8.98 -14.80
C ASP A 648 16.63 9.86 -15.70
N SER A 649 16.11 10.28 -16.85
CA SER A 649 16.83 11.19 -17.77
C SER A 649 16.14 12.52 -17.97
N PHE A 650 16.93 13.50 -18.38
CA PHE A 650 16.46 14.77 -18.90
C PHE A 650 15.89 14.63 -20.32
N ASP A 651 14.73 15.24 -20.57
CA ASP A 651 14.12 15.30 -21.90
C ASP A 651 13.23 16.54 -22.07
N LEU A 652 13.63 17.44 -22.98
CA LEU A 652 12.86 18.63 -23.33
C LEU A 652 11.52 18.29 -23.99
N ALA A 653 11.46 17.23 -24.80
CA ALA A 653 10.22 16.82 -25.46
C ALA A 653 9.17 16.33 -24.45
N SER A 654 9.61 15.79 -23.32
CA SER A 654 8.77 15.36 -22.20
C SER A 654 8.51 16.45 -21.15
N GLY A 655 9.02 17.68 -21.38
CA GLY A 655 8.67 18.86 -20.56
C GLY A 655 9.72 19.29 -19.53
N SER A 656 10.98 18.86 -19.67
CA SER A 656 12.07 19.36 -18.81
C SER A 656 12.29 20.87 -19.01
N PRO A 657 12.71 21.63 -17.98
CA PRO A 657 12.95 23.07 -18.10
C PRO A 657 14.05 23.41 -19.12
N GLU A 658 13.77 24.33 -20.05
CA GLU A 658 14.71 24.75 -21.10
C GLU A 658 15.98 25.42 -20.56
N ASN A 659 15.91 26.05 -19.39
CA ASN A 659 17.04 26.70 -18.73
C ASN A 659 17.88 25.74 -17.87
N GLY A 660 17.56 24.44 -17.89
CA GLY A 660 18.26 23.45 -17.09
C GLY A 660 19.52 22.92 -17.75
N ILE A 661 20.43 22.42 -16.90
CA ILE A 661 21.78 22.02 -17.26
C ILE A 661 22.00 20.58 -16.78
N VAL A 662 22.27 19.68 -17.72
CA VAL A 662 22.77 18.34 -17.40
C VAL A 662 24.26 18.44 -17.12
N VAL A 663 24.67 18.28 -15.87
CA VAL A 663 26.06 18.43 -15.41
C VAL A 663 26.83 17.10 -15.42
N ALA A 664 26.14 15.97 -15.36
CA ALA A 664 26.75 14.66 -15.55
C ALA A 664 25.71 13.66 -16.08
N THR A 665 26.16 12.63 -16.77
CA THR A 665 25.32 11.54 -17.31
C THR A 665 25.97 10.21 -16.97
N SER A 666 25.18 9.19 -16.67
CA SER A 666 25.69 7.84 -16.40
C SER A 666 26.51 7.29 -17.59
N THR A 667 27.50 6.44 -17.32
CA THR A 667 28.46 5.98 -18.35
C THR A 667 27.90 4.93 -19.33
N GLY A 668 26.61 4.64 -19.28
CA GLY A 668 25.95 3.55 -20.00
C GLY A 668 25.77 2.30 -19.12
N HIS A 669 24.67 1.58 -19.31
CA HIS A 669 24.23 0.49 -18.46
C HIS A 669 24.36 -0.88 -19.14
N PRO A 670 24.49 -1.99 -18.38
CA PRO A 670 24.47 -3.35 -18.95
C PRO A 670 23.08 -3.74 -19.48
N ASP A 671 23.02 -4.81 -20.27
CA ASP A 671 21.77 -5.32 -20.87
C ASP A 671 20.78 -5.92 -19.85
N ASP A 672 21.15 -5.98 -18.57
CA ASP A 672 20.24 -6.27 -17.45
C ASP A 672 19.27 -5.11 -17.15
N PHE A 673 19.45 -3.96 -17.82
CA PHE A 673 18.53 -2.81 -17.79
C PHE A 673 17.67 -2.76 -19.06
N GLY A 674 16.39 -2.44 -18.88
CA GLY A 674 15.40 -2.28 -19.94
C GLY A 674 14.72 -0.90 -19.93
N VAL A 675 14.30 -0.44 -21.11
CA VAL A 675 13.54 0.81 -21.28
C VAL A 675 12.14 0.66 -20.70
N ALA A 676 11.66 1.68 -20.00
CA ALA A 676 10.31 1.71 -19.45
C ALA A 676 9.22 1.69 -20.55
N PRO A 677 8.09 0.98 -20.36
CA PRO A 677 7.09 0.78 -21.41
C PRO A 677 6.51 2.07 -22.02
N GLU A 678 6.33 3.12 -21.22
CA GLU A 678 5.77 4.40 -21.61
C GLU A 678 6.72 5.29 -22.43
N ILE A 679 8.00 4.92 -22.53
CA ILE A 679 8.97 5.54 -23.44
C ILE A 679 8.77 4.99 -24.86
N VAL A 680 8.18 3.80 -25.00
CA VAL A 680 8.05 3.08 -26.27
C VAL A 680 6.61 3.11 -26.79
N GLY A 681 6.34 3.91 -27.83
CA GLY A 681 5.00 4.04 -28.42
C GLY A 681 4.61 2.97 -29.46
N PHE A 682 5.57 2.25 -30.02
CA PHE A 682 5.38 1.15 -30.97
C PHE A 682 6.49 0.13 -30.73
N PRO A 683 6.30 -1.19 -30.96
CA PRO A 683 7.39 -2.15 -30.80
C PRO A 683 8.67 -1.70 -31.53
N ILE A 684 9.76 -1.52 -30.79
CA ILE A 684 11.09 -1.13 -31.31
C ILE A 684 12.13 -2.21 -31.00
N LEU A 685 13.27 -2.15 -31.70
CA LEU A 685 14.47 -2.93 -31.39
C LEU A 685 15.41 -2.12 -30.50
N ASN A 686 16.45 -2.77 -29.96
CA ASN A 686 17.53 -2.14 -29.18
C ASN A 686 17.03 -1.47 -27.89
N THR A 687 16.32 -2.20 -27.04
CA THR A 687 15.68 -1.68 -25.81
C THR A 687 16.44 -2.02 -24.52
N LEU A 688 17.66 -2.56 -24.62
CA LEU A 688 18.50 -2.93 -23.48
C LEU A 688 19.68 -1.97 -23.30
N GLY A 689 20.27 -1.95 -22.10
CA GLY A 689 21.24 -0.93 -21.68
C GLY A 689 22.36 -0.61 -22.67
N THR A 690 23.04 -1.61 -23.25
CA THR A 690 24.16 -1.36 -24.18
C THR A 690 23.72 -1.00 -25.59
N GLN A 691 22.41 -1.09 -25.86
CA GLN A 691 21.82 -1.02 -27.20
C GLN A 691 21.17 0.35 -27.48
N THR A 692 20.90 1.15 -26.44
CA THR A 692 20.23 2.45 -26.54
C THR A 692 20.86 3.51 -25.62
N ASN A 693 20.69 4.78 -25.98
CA ASN A 693 21.05 5.92 -25.14
C ASN A 693 19.90 6.40 -24.24
N GLU A 694 18.71 5.78 -24.35
CA GLU A 694 17.56 6.11 -23.49
C GLU A 694 17.77 5.64 -22.05
N ILE A 695 18.50 4.55 -21.84
CA ILE A 695 18.81 4.02 -20.51
C ILE A 695 20.02 4.76 -19.95
N ARG A 696 19.75 5.89 -19.30
CA ARG A 696 20.75 6.71 -18.62
C ARG A 696 20.15 7.49 -17.46
N SER A 697 21.00 7.83 -16.50
CA SER A 697 20.68 8.83 -15.47
C SER A 697 21.36 10.15 -15.78
N ASP A 698 20.65 11.27 -15.63
CA ASP A 698 21.20 12.62 -15.81
C ASP A 698 21.21 13.38 -14.47
N ILE A 699 22.40 13.84 -14.04
CA ILE A 699 22.51 14.82 -12.95
C ILE A 699 22.16 16.18 -13.54
N PHE A 700 21.09 16.77 -13.04
CA PHE A 700 20.45 17.95 -13.61
C PHE A 700 20.36 19.10 -12.60
N TYR A 701 20.48 20.33 -13.09
CA TYR A 701 20.35 21.55 -12.28
C TYR A 701 19.67 22.68 -13.04
N TYR A 702 18.76 23.40 -12.40
CA TYR A 702 18.24 24.68 -12.92
C TYR A 702 17.84 25.66 -11.81
N GLU A 703 17.80 26.94 -12.16
CA GLU A 703 17.28 28.00 -11.29
C GLU A 703 15.81 28.28 -11.61
N THR A 704 15.00 28.42 -10.55
CA THR A 704 13.58 28.73 -10.69
C THR A 704 13.39 30.24 -10.86
N ASN A 705 12.27 30.63 -11.48
CA ASN A 705 11.93 32.05 -11.67
C ASN A 705 11.79 32.82 -10.33
N ALA A 706 11.58 32.12 -9.22
CA ALA A 706 11.45 32.72 -7.89
C ALA A 706 12.79 32.81 -7.12
N GLY A 707 13.92 32.49 -7.77
CA GLY A 707 15.26 32.59 -7.18
C GLY A 707 15.72 31.36 -6.37
N GLY A 708 14.90 30.31 -6.33
CA GLY A 708 15.32 29.00 -5.82
C GLY A 708 16.03 28.17 -6.90
N ALA A 709 16.40 26.94 -6.57
CA ALA A 709 17.01 26.02 -7.52
C ALA A 709 16.52 24.58 -7.31
N VAL A 710 16.63 23.77 -8.37
CA VAL A 710 16.39 22.32 -8.29
C VAL A 710 17.63 21.59 -8.75
N PHE A 711 18.03 20.58 -7.99
CA PHE A 711 19.11 19.65 -8.28
C PHE A 711 18.56 18.22 -8.28
N SER A 712 18.87 17.44 -9.30
CA SER A 712 18.36 16.08 -9.48
C SER A 712 19.48 15.12 -9.85
N VAL A 713 19.44 13.88 -9.36
CA VAL A 713 20.46 12.85 -9.67
C VAL A 713 19.93 11.73 -10.57
N GLY A 714 18.62 11.47 -10.50
CA GLY A 714 17.93 10.53 -11.37
C GLY A 714 18.30 9.07 -11.16
N SER A 715 18.61 8.64 -9.93
CA SER A 715 18.81 7.22 -9.62
C SER A 715 18.54 6.87 -8.15
N ILE A 716 17.87 5.74 -7.92
CA ILE A 716 17.66 5.19 -6.56
C ILE A 716 18.99 4.90 -5.86
N ASN A 717 19.98 4.38 -6.61
CA ASN A 717 21.27 3.96 -6.07
C ASN A 717 22.10 5.10 -5.46
N TRP A 718 21.72 6.37 -5.65
CA TRP A 718 22.47 7.51 -5.12
C TRP A 718 22.76 7.40 -3.62
N TYR A 719 21.76 7.00 -2.82
CA TYR A 719 21.90 6.85 -1.37
C TYR A 719 22.84 5.69 -0.99
N CYS A 720 22.80 4.59 -1.75
CA CYS A 720 23.70 3.44 -1.59
C CYS A 720 25.17 3.78 -1.90
N SER A 721 25.41 4.68 -2.86
CA SER A 721 26.75 5.20 -3.13
C SER A 721 27.16 6.31 -2.16
N LEU A 722 26.22 7.12 -1.68
CA LEU A 722 26.48 8.14 -0.66
C LEU A 722 27.01 7.50 0.63
N GLY A 723 26.41 6.40 1.09
CA GLY A 723 26.86 5.67 2.28
C GLY A 723 28.19 4.93 2.12
N TRP A 724 28.65 4.69 0.90
CA TRP A 724 29.83 3.86 0.62
C TRP A 724 31.10 4.35 1.31
N ASP A 725 31.86 3.43 1.91
CA ASP A 725 33.12 3.69 2.63
C ASP A 725 33.00 4.80 3.68
N ASP A 726 31.95 4.72 4.49
CA ASP A 726 31.73 5.64 5.61
C ASP A 726 31.68 7.11 5.12
N TYR A 727 30.93 7.34 4.03
CA TYR A 727 30.74 8.64 3.38
C TYR A 727 32.02 9.29 2.81
N LYS A 728 33.12 8.54 2.67
CA LYS A 728 34.40 9.04 2.14
C LYS A 728 34.49 8.83 0.62
N ASN A 729 33.56 9.43 -0.09
CA ASN A 729 33.43 9.27 -1.53
C ASN A 729 32.96 10.58 -2.19
N ASN A 730 33.01 10.63 -3.53
CA ASN A 730 32.67 11.83 -4.27
C ASN A 730 31.15 12.08 -4.41
N VAL A 731 30.30 11.08 -4.18
CA VAL A 731 28.84 11.23 -4.12
C VAL A 731 28.43 11.99 -2.87
N ALA A 732 28.99 11.61 -1.71
CA ALA A 732 28.84 12.32 -0.45
C ALA A 732 29.40 13.76 -0.56
N GLN A 733 30.59 13.95 -1.15
CA GLN A 733 31.15 15.28 -1.35
C GLN A 733 30.26 16.18 -2.22
N LEU A 734 29.78 15.68 -3.36
CA LEU A 734 28.90 16.43 -4.27
C LEU A 734 27.58 16.81 -3.58
N THR A 735 26.96 15.84 -2.89
CA THR A 735 25.72 16.07 -2.13
C THR A 735 25.91 17.19 -1.09
N GLY A 736 27.00 17.13 -0.31
CA GLY A 736 27.32 18.16 0.67
C GLY A 736 27.59 19.54 0.06
N ASN A 737 28.27 19.60 -1.08
CA ASN A 737 28.51 20.85 -1.79
C ASN A 737 27.19 21.53 -2.20
N VAL A 738 26.22 20.75 -2.70
CA VAL A 738 24.89 21.26 -3.09
C VAL A 738 24.10 21.76 -1.89
N ILE A 739 24.04 20.99 -0.80
CA ILE A 739 23.37 21.44 0.42
C ILE A 739 23.98 22.76 0.93
N LYS A 740 25.33 22.85 0.99
CA LYS A 740 26.05 24.03 1.47
C LYS A 740 25.79 25.26 0.59
N GLU A 741 25.77 25.12 -0.73
CA GLU A 741 25.49 26.24 -1.63
C GLU A 741 24.01 26.67 -1.55
N PHE A 742 23.06 25.73 -1.45
CA PHE A 742 21.65 26.07 -1.33
C PHE A 742 21.35 26.84 -0.04
N LEU A 743 21.91 26.40 1.10
CA LEU A 743 21.80 27.12 2.37
C LEU A 743 22.38 28.52 2.29
N LYS A 744 23.54 28.70 1.63
CA LYS A 744 24.18 30.00 1.44
C LYS A 744 23.38 30.95 0.56
N ARG A 745 22.67 30.44 -0.46
CA ARG A 745 21.82 31.27 -1.34
C ARG A 745 20.64 31.89 -0.58
N ALA A 746 20.16 31.24 0.47
CA ALA A 746 19.07 31.71 1.34
C ALA A 746 19.41 32.96 2.16
N GLU A 747 20.70 33.20 2.41
CA GLU A 747 21.18 34.30 3.25
C GLU A 747 21.30 35.63 2.49
N LYS A 748 21.10 35.61 1.17
CA LYS A 748 21.12 36.78 0.28
C LYS A 748 19.71 37.25 -0.01
#